data_AF-A0AAJ5UQA3-F1
#
_entry.id   AF-A0AAJ5UQA3-F1
#
_cell.length_a   1.000
_cell.length_b   1.000
_cell.length_c   1.000
_cell.angle_alpha   90.00
_cell.angle_beta   90.00
_cell.angle_gamma   90.00
#
_symmetry.space_group_name_H-M   'P 1'
#
loop_
_entity.id
_entity.type
_entity.pdbx_description
1 polymer ?
#
loop_
_entity_poly.entity_id
_entity_poly.type
_entity_poly.pdbx_seq_one_letter_code
_entity_poly.pdbx_strand_id
1 'polypeptide(L)'
;MADEIKRDTVDYRDPTPFDNTKLNSLSDISKALRHKTYGEDTREAIAQQGEALAKLMQETGGNQSAEVAAARGEYETLGIREDAQDNAIVKAQSTANGKFDTSQAESYLKSITALPETFANLAAIKAKYPSGKNGLMVAADNGHKYIWANNVWTDAGVYQSVGIEDRSITIDKLAFIPELIDGQPTGNPDTVISTTKYLGQEWLKMTSTTNTLYRGLYWWIDNPDKISAMANYPIKINFNIQSSIDQNLILQVNFYDINGMISSKSINIDNIALKASEILNYQKEFSLDSSRIKDVTKVGINLFTPGTDDLGTVIINNSSAVLKYNSKEKLNLLPELIDGQPTSSFGAVISTTKYLGQGWLKMTSTTNTLYRGLYWWIDNPDKISAMANYPIKINFNIQSSIDQNLILQVNFYDINGMISSKSINIDNIALKASEILNYQKEFSLDSSRIKGVTKVGINLFTPGTDDLGTVLINNSSAVLEYKQIPAEKSNQLPELIDGQPTGKSGAVISTTEYLGQGWLKMTATNNTLYRGLTWWIDNPDKISAMANYPIKINFNIQSSINQNLTLQVQFYDINGMISSKSINIDNIALKASEILNYQKEFSLDSSRIKGVTKVGINLFTPGTDDLGTVLINNSSAVLEYKQIGSTAEMGGTNASDKLEGYYNLPIIKINGELAGMNKDNAKQVIYEYRNGNTVLTGSAKLKWQGNSSTLWSKKGYRLQPFTDNTFTKKEKVQFIPSWSPTSKINLKAYYTDGLLSRDIVNTNIGADIASTNFSLPNDLKQEDNFGFIDGFPIVLIFNGVFEGIYSFNTARSDFDYTKYGIMGNGYTNVTNFTSANKGDVKLDGSDFESLNPEDEATDDEKSAVGDLVTWVATSSDENFKADFEKHLDLKTTIDYFILCNLLASADSFGKNQIFLSWDGVKWFMQAYDFDSTLGIDYAGKAYDLPTKLIGTGNNLFKRLAQLFNSEISARYTELRAWLAPAYVLKKYKEHINEIGVGNYKLEFAKWNNPSKDIATYKQLKDAVLHQFSLLDQIWLKK
;
A
#
# COMPACT_ATOMS: atom_id res chain seq x y z
N MET A 1 -31.15 64.14 -12.79
CA MET A 1 -31.20 65.45 -13.47
C MET A 1 -30.06 65.46 -14.47
N ALA A 2 -30.36 65.69 -15.75
CA ALA A 2 -29.36 65.80 -16.79
C ALA A 2 -28.61 67.13 -16.62
N ASP A 3 -27.29 67.07 -16.41
CA ASP A 3 -26.46 68.26 -16.50
C ASP A 3 -26.38 68.66 -17.99
N GLU A 4 -27.05 69.77 -18.32
CA GLU A 4 -26.88 70.43 -19.61
C GLU A 4 -25.39 70.72 -19.86
N ILE A 5 -24.84 70.19 -20.95
CA ILE A 5 -23.51 70.55 -21.43
C ILE A 5 -23.52 72.05 -21.71
N LYS A 6 -22.95 72.85 -20.81
CA LYS A 6 -22.69 74.28 -21.03
C LYS A 6 -21.85 74.42 -22.31
N ARG A 7 -22.42 75.04 -23.35
CA ARG A 7 -21.67 75.43 -24.54
C ARG A 7 -20.64 76.47 -24.12
N ASP A 8 -19.37 76.14 -24.29
CA ASP A 8 -18.24 76.99 -23.93
C ASP A 8 -18.33 78.34 -24.68
N THR A 9 -18.16 79.46 -23.97
CA THR A 9 -18.28 80.83 -24.53
C THR A 9 -16.95 81.35 -25.08
N VAL A 10 -16.05 80.46 -25.47
CA VAL A 10 -14.67 80.79 -25.89
C VAL A 10 -14.65 81.22 -27.36
N ASP A 11 -13.79 82.18 -27.69
CA ASP A 11 -13.63 82.75 -29.04
C ASP A 11 -13.31 81.65 -30.07
N TYR A 12 -13.87 81.76 -31.28
CA TYR A 12 -13.84 80.72 -32.32
C TYR A 12 -12.53 80.73 -33.16
N ARG A 13 -11.52 81.45 -32.69
CA ARG A 13 -10.30 81.78 -33.44
C ARG A 13 -9.04 81.53 -32.64
N ASP A 14 -8.94 80.39 -31.96
CA ASP A 14 -7.71 79.95 -31.30
C ASP A 14 -6.67 79.54 -32.37
N PRO A 15 -5.52 80.24 -32.49
CA PRO A 15 -4.49 79.94 -33.46
C PRO A 15 -3.43 78.96 -32.90
N THR A 16 -3.55 78.49 -31.66
CA THR A 16 -2.56 77.60 -31.06
C THR A 16 -2.63 76.20 -31.69
N PRO A 17 -1.50 75.51 -31.92
CA PRO A 17 -1.51 74.15 -32.47
C PRO A 17 -2.27 73.17 -31.58
N PHE A 18 -2.93 72.18 -32.19
CA PHE A 18 -3.46 71.03 -31.46
C PHE A 18 -2.34 70.01 -31.22
N ASP A 19 -2.18 69.57 -29.97
CA ASP A 19 -1.11 68.63 -29.58
C ASP A 19 -1.40 67.23 -30.13
N ASN A 20 -0.78 66.88 -31.25
CA ASN A 20 -0.94 65.57 -31.89
C ASN A 20 0.03 64.50 -31.38
N THR A 21 0.87 64.82 -30.37
CA THR A 21 1.87 63.88 -29.86
C THR A 21 1.28 62.85 -28.89
N LYS A 22 0.02 63.02 -28.51
CA LYS A 22 -0.74 62.14 -27.62
C LYS A 22 -2.21 62.10 -28.01
N LEU A 23 -2.92 61.07 -27.54
CA LEU A 23 -4.38 60.99 -27.64
C LEU A 23 -5.01 61.91 -26.59
N ASN A 24 -5.74 62.94 -27.03
CA ASN A 24 -6.32 63.95 -26.15
C ASN A 24 -7.69 63.52 -25.57
N SER A 25 -8.12 64.19 -24.50
CA SER A 25 -9.44 63.92 -23.89
C SER A 25 -10.58 64.32 -24.83
N LEU A 26 -11.75 63.66 -24.72
CA LEU A 26 -12.93 64.01 -25.54
C LEU A 26 -13.38 65.46 -25.35
N SER A 27 -13.16 66.03 -24.16
CA SER A 27 -13.44 67.45 -23.88
C SER A 27 -12.50 68.36 -24.66
N ASP A 28 -11.20 68.10 -24.64
CA ASP A 28 -10.19 68.90 -25.33
C ASP A 28 -10.33 68.78 -26.86
N ILE A 29 -10.64 67.57 -27.35
CA ILE A 29 -10.99 67.33 -28.76
C ILE A 29 -12.23 68.16 -29.16
N SER A 30 -13.30 68.11 -28.37
CA SER A 30 -14.52 68.89 -28.66
C SER A 30 -14.27 70.40 -28.65
N LYS A 31 -13.40 70.90 -27.76
CA LYS A 31 -13.00 72.32 -27.76
C LYS A 31 -12.18 72.67 -29.00
N ALA A 32 -11.21 71.83 -29.36
CA ALA A 32 -10.41 72.05 -30.55
C ALA A 32 -11.28 72.14 -31.82
N LEU A 33 -12.28 71.26 -31.95
CA LEU A 33 -13.22 71.26 -33.07
C LEU A 33 -14.08 72.53 -33.19
N ARG A 34 -14.36 73.18 -32.06
CA ARG A 34 -15.24 74.35 -32.00
C ARG A 34 -14.49 75.66 -32.10
N HIS A 35 -13.21 75.67 -31.72
CA HIS A 35 -12.48 76.91 -31.48
C HIS A 35 -11.17 77.07 -32.26
N LYS A 36 -10.59 76.00 -32.86
CA LYS A 36 -9.34 76.12 -33.63
C LYS A 36 -9.55 76.85 -34.95
N THR A 37 -8.59 77.71 -35.29
CA THR A 37 -8.63 78.53 -36.51
C THR A 37 -8.17 77.76 -37.74
N TYR A 38 -7.14 76.94 -37.59
CA TYR A 38 -6.51 76.24 -38.71
C TYR A 38 -7.15 74.86 -38.95
N GLY A 39 -7.34 74.55 -40.23
CA GLY A 39 -7.97 73.29 -40.62
C GLY A 39 -7.13 72.06 -40.34
N GLU A 40 -5.81 72.18 -40.16
CA GLU A 40 -4.95 71.07 -39.74
C GLU A 40 -5.25 70.63 -38.31
N ASP A 41 -5.33 71.57 -37.37
CA ASP A 41 -5.64 71.31 -35.96
C ASP A 41 -7.05 70.74 -35.78
N THR A 42 -8.00 71.27 -36.54
CA THR A 42 -9.39 70.78 -36.52
C THR A 42 -9.48 69.36 -37.08
N ARG A 43 -8.79 69.06 -38.18
CA ARG A 43 -8.81 67.73 -38.80
C ARG A 43 -8.16 66.67 -37.93
N GLU A 44 -7.07 67.02 -37.26
CA GLU A 44 -6.42 66.10 -36.32
C GLU A 44 -7.31 65.80 -35.11
N ALA A 45 -8.01 66.81 -34.57
CA ALA A 45 -9.00 66.59 -33.52
C ALA A 45 -10.16 65.69 -33.99
N ILE A 46 -10.63 65.81 -35.25
CA ILE A 46 -11.64 64.90 -35.83
C ILE A 46 -11.10 63.46 -35.87
N ALA A 47 -9.85 63.28 -36.33
CA ALA A 47 -9.23 61.97 -36.45
C ALA A 47 -9.12 61.27 -35.07
N GLN A 48 -8.69 62.00 -34.04
CA GLN A 48 -8.56 61.45 -32.69
C GLN A 48 -9.90 61.16 -31.99
N GLN A 49 -11.02 61.70 -32.47
CA GLN A 49 -12.33 61.52 -31.82
C GLN A 49 -12.76 60.05 -31.73
N GLY A 50 -12.54 59.27 -32.81
CA GLY A 50 -12.87 57.85 -32.84
C GLY A 50 -11.99 57.01 -31.92
N GLU A 51 -10.71 57.33 -31.85
CA GLU A 51 -9.72 56.63 -31.01
C GLU A 51 -9.95 56.91 -29.52
N ALA A 52 -10.22 58.16 -29.15
CA ALA A 52 -10.52 58.55 -27.78
C ALA A 52 -11.83 57.92 -27.28
N LEU A 53 -12.84 57.82 -28.15
CA LEU A 53 -14.11 57.15 -27.82
C LEU A 53 -13.92 55.64 -27.64
N ALA A 54 -13.16 54.99 -28.53
CA ALA A 54 -12.87 53.57 -28.42
C ALA A 54 -12.09 53.23 -27.14
N LYS A 55 -11.10 54.07 -26.76
CA LYS A 55 -10.35 53.94 -25.52
C LYS A 55 -11.27 54.10 -24.29
N LEU A 56 -12.14 55.12 -24.29
CA LEU A 56 -13.10 55.31 -23.19
C LEU A 56 -14.03 54.10 -23.05
N MET A 57 -14.51 53.53 -24.16
CA MET A 57 -15.36 52.33 -24.15
C MET A 57 -14.64 51.09 -23.63
N GLN A 58 -13.34 50.94 -23.90
CA GLN A 58 -12.51 49.87 -23.32
C GLN A 58 -12.26 50.08 -21.82
N GLU A 59 -11.95 51.30 -21.39
CA GLU A 59 -11.63 51.61 -19.98
C GLU A 59 -12.87 51.60 -19.07
N THR A 60 -14.05 51.91 -19.62
CA THR A 60 -15.32 51.92 -18.87
C THR A 60 -16.17 50.67 -19.05
N GLY A 61 -15.64 49.64 -19.73
CA GLY A 61 -16.28 48.33 -19.83
C GLY A 61 -17.48 48.23 -20.77
N GLY A 62 -17.78 49.27 -21.57
CA GLY A 62 -18.80 49.26 -22.63
C GLY A 62 -20.25 49.01 -22.18
N ASN A 63 -21.13 49.99 -22.38
CA ASN A 63 -22.62 49.97 -22.33
C ASN A 63 -23.36 49.33 -21.14
N GLN A 64 -22.72 48.61 -20.23
CA GLN A 64 -23.38 47.97 -19.08
C GLN A 64 -23.88 49.00 -18.04
N SER A 65 -23.17 50.12 -17.90
CA SER A 65 -23.48 51.15 -16.90
C SER A 65 -24.72 51.99 -17.25
N ALA A 66 -25.08 52.08 -18.54
CA ALA A 66 -26.21 52.88 -19.00
C ALA A 66 -27.55 52.13 -18.86
N GLU A 67 -27.58 50.82 -19.12
CA GLU A 67 -28.75 49.97 -18.84
C GLU A 67 -29.05 49.92 -17.34
N VAL A 68 -28.02 49.86 -16.50
CA VAL A 68 -28.17 49.85 -15.04
C VAL A 68 -28.69 51.21 -14.53
N ALA A 69 -28.24 52.33 -15.10
CA ALA A 69 -28.75 53.66 -14.74
C ALA A 69 -30.20 53.89 -15.19
N ALA A 70 -30.61 53.35 -16.35
CA ALA A 70 -32.00 53.39 -16.81
C ALA A 70 -32.92 52.50 -15.94
N ALA A 71 -32.43 51.35 -15.47
CA ALA A 71 -33.15 50.47 -14.55
C ALA A 71 -33.27 51.02 -13.11
N ARG A 72 -32.40 51.98 -12.72
CA ARG A 72 -32.38 52.62 -11.39
C ARG A 72 -33.42 53.73 -11.20
N GLY A 73 -33.92 54.33 -12.27
CA GLY A 73 -34.75 55.54 -12.22
C GLY A 73 -36.10 55.41 -11.49
N GLU A 74 -36.64 54.19 -11.35
CA GLU A 74 -37.98 53.97 -10.77
C GLU A 74 -37.98 53.50 -9.30
N TYR A 75 -36.82 53.27 -8.68
CA TYR A 75 -36.74 52.70 -7.33
C TYR A 75 -35.94 53.57 -6.36
N GLU A 76 -36.55 54.67 -5.91
CA GLU A 76 -35.97 55.66 -4.97
C GLU A 76 -35.50 55.03 -3.63
N THR A 77 -36.06 53.87 -3.26
CA THR A 77 -35.71 53.14 -2.02
C THR A 77 -34.54 52.17 -2.15
N LEU A 78 -34.09 51.85 -3.37
CA LEU A 78 -32.92 50.98 -3.61
C LEU A 78 -31.61 51.78 -3.55
N GLY A 79 -31.58 52.99 -4.11
CA GLY A 79 -30.40 53.88 -4.03
C GLY A 79 -30.00 54.22 -2.60
N ILE A 80 -30.99 54.47 -1.72
CA ILE A 80 -30.75 54.74 -0.30
C ILE A 80 -30.18 53.51 0.45
N ARG A 81 -30.52 52.29 0.03
CA ARG A 81 -30.00 51.05 0.64
C ARG A 81 -28.60 50.69 0.15
N GLU A 82 -28.30 50.94 -1.13
CA GLU A 82 -26.95 50.80 -1.68
C GLU A 82 -25.99 51.83 -1.08
N ASP A 83 -26.37 53.11 -1.00
CA ASP A 83 -25.54 54.14 -0.34
C ASP A 83 -25.27 53.82 1.14
N ALA A 84 -26.25 53.22 1.83
CA ALA A 84 -26.08 52.76 3.21
C ALA A 84 -25.20 51.51 3.31
N GLN A 85 -25.25 50.60 2.34
CA GLN A 85 -24.36 49.44 2.26
C GLN A 85 -22.93 49.85 1.89
N ASP A 86 -22.74 50.75 0.94
CA ASP A 86 -21.43 51.25 0.53
C ASP A 86 -20.76 52.04 1.67
N ASN A 87 -21.51 52.88 2.39
CA ASN A 87 -21.01 53.54 3.59
C ASN A 87 -20.70 52.55 4.72
N ALA A 88 -21.45 51.46 4.85
CA ALA A 88 -21.16 50.39 5.82
C ALA A 88 -19.92 49.57 5.41
N ILE A 89 -19.70 49.33 4.12
CA ILE A 89 -18.53 48.63 3.55
C ILE A 89 -17.27 49.50 3.71
N VAL A 90 -17.33 50.79 3.40
CA VAL A 90 -16.22 51.74 3.60
C VAL A 90 -15.85 51.86 5.09
N LYS A 91 -16.84 51.88 5.98
CA LYS A 91 -16.62 51.91 7.44
C LYS A 91 -16.08 50.57 7.98
N ALA A 92 -16.52 49.44 7.42
CA ALA A 92 -15.98 48.12 7.74
C ALA A 92 -14.54 47.95 7.24
N GLN A 93 -14.23 48.45 6.04
CA GLN A 93 -12.87 48.46 5.47
C GLN A 93 -11.94 49.40 6.24
N SER A 94 -12.38 50.58 6.68
CA SER A 94 -11.55 51.47 7.51
C SER A 94 -11.30 50.89 8.92
N THR A 95 -12.27 50.16 9.47
CA THR A 95 -12.13 49.46 10.76
C THR A 95 -11.26 48.20 10.64
N ALA A 96 -11.29 47.51 9.51
CA ALA A 96 -10.41 46.37 9.20
C ALA A 96 -8.96 46.82 8.97
N ASN A 97 -8.76 47.91 8.21
CA ASN A 97 -7.43 48.48 7.95
C ASN A 97 -6.81 49.14 9.19
N GLY A 98 -7.60 49.57 10.17
CA GLY A 98 -7.11 50.09 11.45
C GLY A 98 -6.71 49.02 12.48
N LYS A 99 -7.01 47.74 12.24
CA LYS A 99 -6.71 46.62 13.17
C LYS A 99 -5.54 45.73 12.75
N PHE A 100 -4.98 45.93 11.56
CA PHE A 100 -3.86 45.13 11.07
C PHE A 100 -2.78 46.07 10.52
N ASP A 101 -1.91 46.52 11.42
CA ASP A 101 -0.69 47.23 11.03
C ASP A 101 0.24 46.24 10.33
N THR A 102 0.19 46.24 8.99
CA THR A 102 1.03 45.41 8.13
C THR A 102 2.52 45.66 8.36
N SER A 103 2.91 46.86 8.81
CA SER A 103 4.30 47.16 9.14
C SER A 103 4.72 46.49 10.45
N GLN A 104 3.81 46.44 11.43
CA GLN A 104 4.02 45.72 12.68
C GLN A 104 4.01 44.21 12.49
N ALA A 105 3.12 43.70 11.62
CA ALA A 105 3.07 42.29 11.24
C ALA A 105 4.31 41.87 10.44
N GLU A 106 4.77 42.67 9.47
CA GLU A 106 6.00 42.42 8.73
C GLU A 106 7.25 42.52 9.61
N SER A 107 7.29 43.45 10.56
CA SER A 107 8.38 43.57 11.54
C SER A 107 8.38 42.38 12.51
N TYR A 108 7.20 41.93 12.94
CA TYR A 108 7.03 40.72 13.76
C TYR A 108 7.44 39.46 12.98
N LEU A 109 6.97 39.29 11.74
CA LEU A 109 7.33 38.19 10.83
C LEU A 109 8.83 38.17 10.49
N LYS A 110 9.46 39.34 10.29
CA LYS A 110 10.91 39.46 10.11
C LYS A 110 11.71 39.16 11.38
N SER A 111 11.10 39.29 12.56
CA SER A 111 11.72 38.97 13.85
C SER A 111 11.57 37.49 14.27
N ILE A 112 10.68 36.74 13.61
CA ILE A 112 10.55 35.29 13.82
C ILE A 112 11.73 34.60 13.17
N THR A 113 12.65 34.09 13.99
CA THR A 113 13.74 33.24 13.50
C THR A 113 13.12 31.90 13.09
N ALA A 114 13.12 31.59 11.79
CA ALA A 114 12.47 30.39 11.24
C ALA A 114 13.18 29.07 11.61
N LEU A 115 14.38 29.16 12.18
CA LEU A 115 15.19 28.01 12.62
C LEU A 115 15.36 28.05 14.15
N PRO A 116 15.15 26.93 14.86
CA PRO A 116 15.42 26.87 16.28
C PRO A 116 16.90 27.00 16.57
N GLU A 117 17.24 27.79 17.59
CA GLU A 117 18.61 27.85 18.10
C GLU A 117 18.81 26.78 19.17
N THR A 118 19.85 25.95 19.01
CA THR A 118 20.15 24.87 19.94
C THR A 118 21.24 25.29 20.94
N PHE A 119 21.03 24.97 22.20
CA PHE A 119 21.91 25.28 23.34
C PHE A 119 22.18 24.02 24.15
N ALA A 120 23.27 24.00 24.90
CA ALA A 120 23.60 22.84 25.74
C ALA A 120 22.52 22.53 26.79
N ASN A 121 21.90 23.55 27.38
CA ASN A 121 20.86 23.44 28.40
C ASN A 121 20.10 24.77 28.60
N LEU A 122 19.07 24.79 29.46
CA LEU A 122 18.30 26.00 29.79
C LEU A 122 19.15 27.12 30.41
N ALA A 123 20.20 26.80 31.17
CA ALA A 123 21.08 27.81 31.76
C ALA A 123 21.87 28.55 30.67
N ALA A 124 22.31 27.86 29.63
CA ALA A 124 22.97 28.48 28.47
C ALA A 124 22.02 29.41 27.69
N ILE A 125 20.73 29.05 27.56
CA ILE A 125 19.70 29.93 26.99
C ILE A 125 19.56 31.21 27.81
N LYS A 126 19.42 31.07 29.14
CA LYS A 126 19.30 32.22 30.07
C LYS A 126 20.55 33.10 30.09
N ALA A 127 21.73 32.51 29.95
CA ALA A 127 22.99 33.26 29.93
C ALA A 127 23.17 34.08 28.65
N LYS A 128 22.79 33.53 27.48
CA LYS A 128 22.86 34.24 26.20
C LYS A 128 21.73 35.27 26.04
N TYR A 129 20.54 34.96 26.57
CA TYR A 129 19.35 35.80 26.48
C TYR A 129 18.73 36.06 27.86
N PRO A 130 19.41 36.86 28.71
CA PRO A 130 18.98 37.11 30.09
C PRO A 130 17.66 37.90 30.18
N SER A 131 17.36 38.73 29.17
CA SER A 131 16.12 39.49 29.06
C SER A 131 15.10 38.85 28.11
N GLY A 132 15.34 37.60 27.67
CA GLY A 132 14.52 36.90 26.70
C GLY A 132 14.83 37.19 25.24
N LYS A 133 14.36 36.30 24.36
CA LYS A 133 14.39 36.47 22.90
C LYS A 133 13.16 35.80 22.28
N ASN A 134 12.55 36.46 21.31
CA ASN A 134 11.48 35.85 20.51
C ASN A 134 12.05 34.76 19.59
N GLY A 135 11.49 33.56 19.65
CA GLY A 135 11.94 32.40 18.87
C GLY A 135 11.85 31.10 19.67
N LEU A 136 12.17 29.98 19.02
CA LEU A 136 12.13 28.64 19.60
C LEU A 136 13.54 28.16 19.94
N MET A 137 13.81 27.91 21.23
CA MET A 137 15.16 27.58 21.71
C MET A 137 15.16 26.12 22.15
N VAL A 138 16.13 25.33 21.71
CA VAL A 138 16.19 23.89 22.03
C VAL A 138 17.32 23.64 23.01
N ALA A 139 17.04 22.96 24.11
CA ALA A 139 18.04 22.50 25.05
C ALA A 139 18.45 21.06 24.68
N ALA A 140 19.73 20.85 24.36
CA ALA A 140 20.23 19.57 23.85
C ALA A 140 20.35 18.49 24.93
N ASP A 141 20.54 18.89 26.19
CA ASP A 141 20.64 17.97 27.33
C ASP A 141 19.36 17.18 27.59
N ASN A 142 18.19 17.77 27.33
CA ASN A 142 16.89 17.13 27.54
C ASN A 142 16.00 17.06 26.30
N GLY A 143 16.37 17.72 25.19
CA GLY A 143 15.60 17.76 23.95
C GLY A 143 14.33 18.61 24.01
N HIS A 144 14.16 19.42 25.06
CA HIS A 144 12.99 20.28 25.24
C HIS A 144 13.15 21.60 24.49
N LYS A 145 12.02 22.16 24.05
CA LYS A 145 11.93 23.50 23.47
C LYS A 145 11.47 24.50 24.52
N TYR A 146 12.10 25.66 24.53
CA TYR A 146 11.83 26.77 25.42
C TYR A 146 11.43 27.99 24.60
N ILE A 147 10.37 28.67 25.04
CA ILE A 147 9.90 29.93 24.44
C ILE A 147 9.93 31.04 25.50
N TRP A 148 10.16 32.26 25.06
CA TRP A 148 10.04 33.43 25.93
C TRP A 148 8.60 33.94 25.90
N ALA A 149 7.87 33.76 27.01
CA ALA A 149 6.49 34.19 27.15
C ALA A 149 6.28 34.80 28.54
N ASN A 150 5.46 35.85 28.63
CA ASN A 150 5.17 36.55 29.89
C ASN A 150 6.41 37.00 30.68
N ASN A 151 7.48 37.42 29.99
CA ASN A 151 8.79 37.78 30.57
C ASN A 151 9.47 36.62 31.34
N VAL A 152 9.22 35.37 30.97
CA VAL A 152 9.86 34.19 31.55
C VAL A 152 10.16 33.13 30.47
N TRP A 153 11.28 32.41 30.64
CA TRP A 153 11.58 31.24 29.81
C TRP A 153 10.66 30.11 30.24
N THR A 154 9.76 29.71 29.34
CA THR A 154 8.75 28.69 29.58
C THR A 154 9.11 27.42 28.80
N ASP A 155 9.08 26.27 29.48
CA ASP A 155 9.22 24.96 28.83
C ASP A 155 7.97 24.68 28.00
N ALA A 156 8.14 24.50 26.70
CA ALA A 156 7.06 24.24 25.74
C ALA A 156 7.08 22.78 25.27
N GLY A 157 7.73 21.88 26.02
CA GLY A 157 7.75 20.43 25.80
C GLY A 157 8.80 19.98 24.80
N VAL A 158 8.83 18.69 24.46
CA VAL A 158 9.86 18.09 23.59
C VAL A 158 9.83 18.71 22.18
N TYR A 159 11.01 19.05 21.63
CA TYR A 159 11.15 19.67 20.31
C TYR A 159 10.89 18.69 19.16
N GLN A 160 11.31 17.44 19.34
CA GLN A 160 10.90 16.29 18.54
C GLN A 160 10.74 15.08 19.47
N SER A 161 9.50 14.68 19.76
CA SER A 161 9.28 13.27 20.10
C SER A 161 9.47 12.49 18.80
N VAL A 162 10.27 11.42 18.82
CA VAL A 162 10.20 10.43 17.73
C VAL A 162 8.77 9.91 17.72
N GLY A 163 8.00 10.30 16.71
CA GLY A 163 6.69 9.72 16.47
C GLY A 163 6.91 8.24 16.19
N ILE A 164 6.31 7.37 17.00
CA ILE A 164 6.29 5.94 16.72
C ILE A 164 5.33 5.76 15.53
N GLU A 165 5.86 5.38 14.37
CA GLU A 165 5.10 5.04 13.17
C GLU A 165 4.04 3.96 13.49
N ASP A 166 2.88 4.00 12.84
CA ASP A 166 1.82 3.02 13.08
C ASP A 166 2.33 1.60 12.71
N ARG A 167 2.22 0.65 13.65
CA ARG A 167 2.80 -0.71 13.56
C ARG A 167 4.33 -0.79 13.40
N SER A 168 5.06 0.31 13.56
CA SER A 168 6.54 0.28 13.54
C SER A 168 7.16 -0.41 14.73
N ILE A 169 6.36 -0.64 15.78
CA ILE A 169 6.62 -1.55 16.88
C ILE A 169 6.41 -2.98 16.36
N THR A 170 7.46 -3.55 15.75
CA THR A 170 7.52 -4.98 15.41
C THR A 170 7.72 -5.79 16.70
N ILE A 171 7.49 -7.12 16.69
CA ILE A 171 7.80 -7.97 17.86
C ILE A 171 9.25 -7.85 18.33
N ASP A 172 10.16 -7.66 17.38
CA ASP A 172 11.59 -7.45 17.66
C ASP A 172 11.88 -6.04 18.22
N LYS A 173 10.93 -5.11 18.12
CA LYS A 173 10.96 -3.74 18.70
C LYS A 173 10.05 -3.59 19.93
N LEU A 174 9.12 -4.52 20.15
CA LEU A 174 8.43 -4.76 21.44
C LEU A 174 9.35 -5.40 22.48
N ALA A 175 10.50 -5.87 22.03
CA ALA A 175 11.57 -6.44 22.82
C ALA A 175 12.17 -5.39 23.75
N PHE A 176 11.53 -5.19 24.90
CA PHE A 176 12.32 -5.31 26.12
C PHE A 176 12.73 -6.79 26.18
N ILE A 177 13.80 -7.17 25.49
CA ILE A 177 14.60 -8.31 25.92
C ILE A 177 15.51 -7.68 26.96
N PRO A 178 15.13 -7.68 28.26
CA PRO A 178 16.12 -7.32 29.24
C PRO A 178 17.22 -8.34 29.10
N GLU A 179 18.40 -7.88 28.71
CA GLU A 179 19.61 -8.56 29.13
C GLU A 179 19.46 -8.77 30.64
N LEU A 180 19.55 -10.01 31.08
CA LEU A 180 19.40 -10.32 32.49
C LEU A 180 20.64 -9.86 33.25
N ILE A 181 21.79 -9.89 32.58
CA ILE A 181 23.11 -9.63 33.16
C ILE A 181 23.68 -8.29 32.67
N ASP A 182 23.30 -7.18 33.32
CA ASP A 182 23.74 -5.83 32.90
C ASP A 182 25.11 -5.40 33.48
N GLY A 183 25.76 -6.26 34.27
CA GLY A 183 26.99 -5.93 35.00
C GLY A 183 28.09 -6.99 34.88
N GLN A 184 29.32 -6.59 35.18
CA GLN A 184 30.45 -7.52 35.23
C GLN A 184 30.23 -8.56 36.34
N PRO A 185 30.54 -9.85 36.09
CA PRO A 185 30.40 -10.86 37.13
C PRO A 185 31.35 -10.57 38.29
N THR A 186 30.93 -11.01 39.47
CA THR A 186 31.77 -11.00 40.66
C THR A 186 32.33 -12.39 40.91
N GLY A 187 33.46 -12.45 41.60
CA GLY A 187 34.05 -13.71 42.07
C GLY A 187 33.66 -13.95 43.52
N ASN A 188 33.70 -15.20 43.96
CA ASN A 188 33.78 -15.46 45.40
C ASN A 188 35.14 -14.96 45.95
N PRO A 189 35.35 -14.86 47.27
CA PRO A 189 36.57 -14.30 47.86
C PRO A 189 37.89 -14.94 47.41
N ASP A 190 37.87 -16.21 46.98
CA ASP A 190 39.04 -16.96 46.50
C ASP A 190 39.17 -16.96 44.96
N THR A 191 38.28 -16.24 44.26
CA THR A 191 38.29 -16.10 42.80
C THR A 191 38.85 -14.74 42.41
N VAL A 192 39.96 -14.75 41.67
CA VAL A 192 40.57 -13.54 41.10
C VAL A 192 40.08 -13.38 39.67
N ILE A 193 39.45 -12.23 39.41
CA ILE A 193 38.94 -11.84 38.09
C ILE A 193 39.81 -10.73 37.53
N SER A 194 40.27 -10.89 36.29
CA SER A 194 40.96 -9.85 35.52
C SER A 194 40.55 -9.90 34.05
N THR A 195 41.02 -8.99 33.21
CA THR A 195 40.87 -9.10 31.75
C THR A 195 42.16 -9.58 31.10
N THR A 196 42.07 -10.23 29.93
CA THR A 196 43.22 -10.64 29.13
C THR A 196 42.87 -10.62 27.65
N LYS A 197 43.88 -10.55 26.77
CA LYS A 197 43.69 -10.66 25.31
C LYS A 197 44.09 -12.04 24.84
N TYR A 198 43.19 -12.71 24.14
CA TYR A 198 43.41 -14.05 23.58
C TYR A 198 42.73 -14.14 22.22
N LEU A 199 43.48 -14.62 21.21
CA LEU A 199 43.06 -14.64 19.79
C LEU A 199 42.53 -13.28 19.27
N GLY A 200 43.14 -12.18 19.70
CA GLY A 200 42.77 -10.83 19.26
C GLY A 200 41.48 -10.26 19.89
N GLN A 201 40.82 -11.01 20.76
CA GLN A 201 39.61 -10.58 21.49
C GLN A 201 39.92 -10.36 22.97
N GLU A 202 39.11 -9.54 23.64
CA GLU A 202 39.15 -9.39 25.10
C GLU A 202 38.36 -10.52 25.77
N TRP A 203 38.96 -11.10 26.81
CA TRP A 203 38.37 -12.18 27.60
C TRP A 203 38.45 -11.83 29.08
N LEU A 204 37.41 -12.20 29.82
CA LEU A 204 37.44 -12.19 31.28
C LEU A 204 38.21 -13.43 31.74
N LYS A 205 39.27 -13.22 32.51
CA LYS A 205 40.13 -14.25 33.08
C LYS A 205 39.76 -14.50 34.53
N MET A 206 39.54 -15.76 34.85
CA MET A 206 39.29 -16.29 36.18
C MET A 206 40.46 -17.18 36.62
N THR A 207 41.02 -16.88 37.78
CA THR A 207 42.04 -17.69 38.47
C THR A 207 41.70 -17.78 39.95
N SER A 208 42.43 -18.58 40.72
CA SER A 208 42.21 -18.67 42.17
C SER A 208 43.48 -18.40 42.98
N THR A 209 43.31 -17.83 44.17
CA THR A 209 44.39 -17.65 45.15
C THR A 209 44.58 -18.87 46.06
N THR A 210 43.54 -19.70 46.26
CA THR A 210 43.56 -20.86 47.16
C THR A 210 42.64 -21.99 46.65
N ASN A 211 42.79 -23.20 47.20
CA ASN A 211 42.07 -24.38 46.72
C ASN A 211 40.77 -24.70 47.50
N THR A 212 39.82 -23.76 47.50
CA THR A 212 38.54 -23.85 48.26
C THR A 212 37.36 -24.32 47.41
N LEU A 213 36.18 -24.52 47.99
CA LEU A 213 34.99 -24.92 47.23
C LEU A 213 34.34 -23.71 46.52
N TYR A 214 33.60 -23.97 45.44
CA TYR A 214 32.71 -23.01 44.78
C TYR A 214 33.40 -21.78 44.16
N ARG A 215 34.67 -21.88 43.78
CA ARG A 215 35.38 -20.81 43.05
C ARG A 215 34.78 -20.65 41.66
N GLY A 216 34.45 -19.42 41.28
CA GLY A 216 33.58 -19.20 40.14
C GLY A 216 33.10 -17.76 39.95
N LEU A 217 32.35 -17.57 38.87
CA LEU A 217 31.73 -16.31 38.47
C LEU A 217 30.25 -16.27 38.87
N TYR A 218 29.82 -15.10 39.33
CA TYR A 218 28.46 -14.82 39.80
C TYR A 218 27.94 -13.59 39.08
N TRP A 219 26.91 -13.77 38.25
CA TRP A 219 26.15 -12.68 37.65
C TRP A 219 24.89 -12.43 38.47
N TRP A 220 24.77 -11.22 39.00
CA TRP A 220 23.68 -10.83 39.89
C TRP A 220 22.55 -10.14 39.13
N ILE A 221 21.32 -10.52 39.45
CA ILE A 221 20.08 -9.93 38.95
C ILE A 221 19.26 -9.51 40.17
N ASP A 222 19.15 -8.21 40.41
CA ASP A 222 18.43 -7.61 41.54
C ASP A 222 17.28 -6.70 41.10
N ASN A 223 17.06 -6.55 39.79
CA ASN A 223 15.94 -5.80 39.24
C ASN A 223 14.63 -6.61 39.40
N PRO A 224 13.63 -6.09 40.15
CA PRO A 224 12.38 -6.81 40.41
C PRO A 224 11.57 -7.16 39.15
N ASP A 225 11.64 -6.33 38.11
CA ASP A 225 10.92 -6.56 36.85
C ASP A 225 11.57 -7.70 36.06
N LYS A 226 12.91 -7.74 36.05
CA LYS A 226 13.66 -8.85 35.42
C LYS A 226 13.38 -10.16 36.15
N ILE A 227 13.42 -10.16 37.48
CA ILE A 227 13.13 -11.33 38.32
C ILE A 227 11.71 -11.84 38.06
N SER A 228 10.73 -10.94 38.03
CA SER A 228 9.34 -11.31 37.74
C SER A 228 9.14 -11.85 36.32
N ALA A 229 9.88 -11.31 35.34
CA ALA A 229 9.82 -11.76 33.96
C ALA A 229 10.42 -13.16 33.75
N MET A 230 11.42 -13.55 34.54
CA MET A 230 12.03 -14.90 34.48
C MET A 230 11.04 -16.04 34.79
N ALA A 231 9.92 -15.77 35.45
CA ALA A 231 8.84 -16.75 35.66
C ALA A 231 8.00 -17.03 34.40
N ASN A 232 8.03 -16.10 33.43
CA ASN A 232 7.09 -16.06 32.32
C ASN A 232 7.74 -16.36 30.97
N TYR A 233 9.07 -16.26 30.88
CA TYR A 233 9.83 -16.41 29.64
C TYR A 233 11.01 -17.37 29.82
N PRO A 234 11.28 -18.26 28.85
CA PRO A 234 12.51 -19.04 28.82
C PRO A 234 13.75 -18.15 28.83
N ILE A 235 14.82 -18.62 29.45
CA ILE A 235 16.11 -17.93 29.55
C ILE A 235 17.08 -18.63 28.61
N LYS A 236 17.74 -17.86 27.73
CA LYS A 236 18.87 -18.32 26.92
C LYS A 236 20.16 -17.75 27.49
N ILE A 237 21.08 -18.63 27.86
CA ILE A 237 22.44 -18.28 28.29
C ILE A 237 23.42 -18.72 27.20
N ASN A 238 24.39 -17.87 26.92
CA ASN A 238 25.47 -18.14 25.98
C ASN A 238 26.77 -17.48 26.42
N PHE A 239 27.89 -18.17 26.18
CA PHE A 239 29.25 -17.67 26.36
C PHE A 239 30.25 -18.59 25.67
N ASN A 240 31.42 -18.04 25.33
CA ASN A 240 32.57 -18.86 24.95
C ASN A 240 33.45 -19.03 26.18
N ILE A 241 33.97 -20.24 26.41
CA ILE A 241 34.80 -20.55 27.58
C ILE A 241 35.96 -21.46 27.21
N GLN A 242 37.12 -21.26 27.85
CA GLN A 242 38.29 -22.14 27.73
C GLN A 242 38.98 -22.26 29.09
N SER A 243 39.58 -23.42 29.37
CA SER A 243 40.34 -23.69 30.59
C SER A 243 41.76 -24.16 30.26
N SER A 244 42.76 -23.71 31.02
CA SER A 244 44.16 -24.13 30.86
C SER A 244 44.42 -25.58 31.26
N ILE A 245 43.49 -26.20 31.98
CA ILE A 245 43.51 -27.60 32.42
C ILE A 245 42.13 -28.23 32.20
N ASP A 246 42.05 -29.56 32.23
CA ASP A 246 40.77 -30.27 32.26
C ASP A 246 39.97 -29.83 33.49
N GLN A 247 38.75 -29.32 33.28
CA GLN A 247 37.95 -28.71 34.35
C GLN A 247 36.48 -29.08 34.21
N ASN A 248 35.81 -29.29 35.34
CA ASN A 248 34.35 -29.40 35.40
C ASN A 248 33.79 -28.19 36.15
N LEU A 249 32.85 -27.48 35.52
CA LEU A 249 32.15 -26.34 36.10
C LEU A 249 30.64 -26.62 36.17
N ILE A 250 29.98 -26.10 37.19
CA ILE A 250 28.53 -26.20 37.36
C ILE A 250 27.90 -24.85 37.03
N LEU A 251 26.89 -24.87 36.14
CA LEU A 251 26.01 -23.74 35.89
C LEU A 251 24.76 -23.87 36.76
N GLN A 252 24.60 -22.98 37.73
CA GLN A 252 23.51 -23.01 38.70
C GLN A 252 22.79 -21.66 38.78
N VAL A 253 21.48 -21.68 39.01
CA VAL A 253 20.70 -20.49 39.36
C VAL A 253 20.30 -20.57 40.83
N ASN A 254 20.71 -19.56 41.60
CA ASN A 254 20.40 -19.40 43.03
C ASN A 254 19.41 -18.25 43.23
N PHE A 255 18.45 -18.46 44.13
CA PHE A 255 17.41 -17.49 44.46
C PHE A 255 17.59 -16.99 45.89
N TYR A 256 17.46 -15.69 46.11
CA TYR A 256 17.69 -15.05 47.39
C TYR A 256 16.42 -14.33 47.84
N ASP A 257 16.09 -14.46 49.12
CA ASP A 257 14.98 -13.75 49.75
C ASP A 257 15.37 -12.31 50.16
N ILE A 258 14.40 -11.58 50.71
CA ILE A 258 14.60 -10.18 51.14
C ILE A 258 15.69 -10.00 52.21
N ASN A 259 16.07 -11.06 52.93
CA ASN A 259 17.14 -11.04 53.93
C ASN A 259 18.50 -11.45 53.33
N GLY A 260 18.57 -11.71 52.02
CA GLY A 260 19.78 -12.15 51.33
C GLY A 260 20.17 -13.60 51.60
N MET A 261 19.26 -14.43 52.13
CA MET A 261 19.52 -15.86 52.33
C MET A 261 19.18 -16.66 51.08
N ILE A 262 20.03 -17.64 50.75
CA ILE A 262 19.81 -18.55 49.62
C ILE A 262 18.61 -19.44 49.94
N SER A 263 17.60 -19.40 49.07
CA SER A 263 16.43 -20.25 49.13
C SER A 263 16.78 -21.69 48.77
N SER A 264 16.09 -22.67 49.38
CA SER A 264 16.18 -24.09 48.99
C SER A 264 15.71 -24.37 47.55
N LYS A 265 15.26 -23.34 46.82
CA LYS A 265 14.73 -23.40 45.46
C LYS A 265 15.81 -23.39 44.36
N SER A 266 17.10 -23.29 44.70
CA SER A 266 18.22 -23.31 43.73
C SER A 266 18.15 -24.47 42.75
N ILE A 267 18.58 -24.24 41.51
CA ILE A 267 18.50 -25.22 40.42
C ILE A 267 19.83 -25.34 39.69
N ASN A 268 20.33 -26.57 39.57
CA ASN A 268 21.44 -26.89 38.68
C ASN A 268 20.90 -26.96 37.23
N ILE A 269 21.48 -26.16 36.34
CA ILE A 269 21.10 -26.09 34.93
C ILE A 269 21.92 -27.06 34.10
N ASP A 270 23.24 -27.13 34.35
CA ASP A 270 24.15 -27.99 33.59
C ASP A 270 25.50 -28.20 34.28
N ASN A 271 26.16 -29.30 33.90
CA ASN A 271 27.55 -29.57 34.29
C ASN A 271 28.42 -29.49 33.02
N ILE A 272 29.31 -28.51 32.98
CA ILE A 272 30.12 -28.17 31.81
C ILE A 272 31.52 -28.78 31.98
N ALA A 273 31.81 -29.80 31.19
CA ALA A 273 33.14 -30.41 31.12
C ALA A 273 34.00 -29.69 30.06
N LEU A 274 35.18 -29.24 30.48
CA LEU A 274 36.16 -28.56 29.65
C LEU A 274 37.42 -29.40 29.54
N LYS A 275 37.99 -29.43 28.35
CA LYS A 275 39.32 -29.98 28.10
C LYS A 275 40.35 -28.87 28.01
N ALA A 276 41.57 -29.17 28.48
CA ALA A 276 42.66 -28.21 28.49
C ALA A 276 42.87 -27.60 27.09
N SER A 277 42.91 -26.27 27.02
CA SER A 277 43.15 -25.48 25.80
C SER A 277 42.07 -25.53 24.71
N GLU A 278 40.93 -26.18 24.94
CA GLU A 278 39.80 -26.16 24.01
C GLU A 278 38.82 -25.01 24.29
N ILE A 279 38.39 -24.31 23.22
CA ILE A 279 37.33 -23.30 23.31
C ILE A 279 35.98 -23.98 23.11
N LEU A 280 35.12 -23.88 24.12
CA LEU A 280 33.73 -24.31 24.06
C LEU A 280 32.82 -23.10 23.83
N ASN A 281 32.05 -23.13 22.75
CA ASN A 281 30.96 -22.19 22.51
C ASN A 281 29.68 -22.73 23.16
N TYR A 282 29.42 -22.34 24.41
CA TYR A 282 28.34 -22.87 25.22
C TYR A 282 27.04 -22.09 25.00
N GLN A 283 25.94 -22.81 24.77
CA GLN A 283 24.59 -22.26 24.73
C GLN A 283 23.61 -23.19 25.44
N LYS A 284 22.72 -22.61 26.25
CA LYS A 284 21.66 -23.35 26.95
C LYS A 284 20.38 -22.53 27.05
N GLU A 285 19.26 -23.19 26.81
CA GLU A 285 17.92 -22.64 27.04
C GLU A 285 17.23 -23.43 28.15
N PHE A 286 16.62 -22.73 29.10
CA PHE A 286 15.85 -23.35 30.18
C PHE A 286 14.72 -22.41 30.66
N SER A 287 13.68 -22.98 31.24
CA SER A 287 12.54 -22.23 31.79
C SER A 287 12.48 -22.40 33.30
N LEU A 288 11.97 -21.38 34.00
CA LEU A 288 11.72 -21.44 35.43
C LEU A 288 10.22 -21.54 35.72
N ASP A 289 9.87 -22.35 36.71
CA ASP A 289 8.50 -22.45 37.22
C ASP A 289 8.13 -21.21 38.04
N SER A 290 6.92 -20.66 37.86
CA SER A 290 6.45 -19.45 38.53
C SER A 290 6.44 -19.55 40.06
N SER A 291 6.29 -20.75 40.63
CA SER A 291 6.38 -21.00 42.07
C SER A 291 7.79 -20.78 42.64
N ARG A 292 8.84 -20.86 41.80
CA ARG A 292 10.24 -20.69 42.22
C ARG A 292 10.63 -19.23 42.43
N ILE A 293 9.96 -18.31 41.73
CA ILE A 293 10.24 -16.87 41.76
C ILE A 293 9.44 -16.15 42.86
N LYS A 294 8.42 -16.81 43.43
CA LYS A 294 7.65 -16.25 44.54
C LYS A 294 8.56 -15.94 45.74
N ASP A 295 8.48 -14.70 46.24
CA ASP A 295 9.23 -14.13 47.37
C ASP A 295 10.75 -13.97 47.15
N VAL A 296 11.19 -13.96 45.89
CA VAL A 296 12.59 -13.76 45.50
C VAL A 296 12.87 -12.27 45.23
N THR A 297 13.94 -11.73 45.82
CA THR A 297 14.37 -10.34 45.63
C THR A 297 15.67 -10.22 44.85
N LYS A 298 16.46 -11.30 44.76
CA LYS A 298 17.72 -11.34 44.00
C LYS A 298 17.99 -12.73 43.45
N VAL A 299 18.57 -12.80 42.25
CA VAL A 299 18.94 -14.06 41.57
C VAL A 299 20.43 -14.03 41.20
N GLY A 300 21.13 -15.13 41.43
CA GLY A 300 22.52 -15.32 41.01
C GLY A 300 22.62 -16.44 39.96
N ILE A 301 23.09 -16.12 38.76
CA ILE A 301 23.54 -17.10 37.78
C ILE A 301 25.01 -17.36 38.08
N ASN A 302 25.35 -18.61 38.39
CA ASN A 302 26.65 -18.96 38.95
C ASN A 302 27.31 -20.02 38.09
N LEU A 303 28.58 -19.80 37.77
CA LEU A 303 29.44 -20.76 37.08
C LEU A 303 30.65 -21.04 37.94
N PHE A 304 30.72 -22.21 38.58
CA PHE A 304 31.73 -22.50 39.60
C PHE A 304 32.27 -23.94 39.56
N THR A 305 33.45 -24.16 40.13
CA THR A 305 34.00 -25.50 40.35
C THR A 305 33.39 -26.15 41.62
N PRO A 306 32.91 -27.40 41.54
CA PRO A 306 32.34 -28.09 42.71
C PRO A 306 33.38 -28.66 43.67
N GLY A 307 34.67 -28.66 43.31
CA GLY A 307 35.74 -29.29 44.07
C GLY A 307 36.85 -28.33 44.52
N THR A 308 37.82 -28.87 45.27
CA THR A 308 39.02 -28.15 45.76
C THR A 308 40.22 -28.32 44.83
N ASP A 309 40.07 -28.97 43.68
CA ASP A 309 41.15 -29.15 42.72
C ASP A 309 41.63 -27.80 42.14
N ASP A 310 42.81 -27.75 41.55
CA ASP A 310 43.32 -26.52 40.93
C ASP A 310 42.28 -26.01 39.89
N LEU A 311 41.97 -24.72 39.93
CA LEU A 311 41.05 -24.09 38.96
C LEU A 311 41.77 -23.80 37.64
N GLY A 312 43.11 -23.71 37.67
CA GLY A 312 43.89 -23.22 36.54
C GLY A 312 43.52 -21.79 36.14
N THR A 313 43.68 -21.49 34.85
CA THR A 313 43.19 -20.25 34.22
C THR A 313 41.99 -20.58 33.34
N VAL A 314 40.84 -20.01 33.69
CA VAL A 314 39.63 -20.09 32.87
C VAL A 314 39.38 -18.73 32.24
N ILE A 315 39.16 -18.67 30.93
CA ILE A 315 38.79 -17.43 30.23
C ILE A 315 37.39 -17.55 29.64
N ILE A 316 36.60 -16.48 29.73
CA ILE A 316 35.24 -16.40 29.22
C ILE A 316 35.01 -15.09 28.45
N ASN A 317 34.32 -15.15 27.31
CA ASN A 317 33.88 -13.97 26.58
C ASN A 317 32.49 -14.17 25.95
N ASN A 318 31.91 -13.09 25.42
CA ASN A 318 30.57 -13.10 24.82
C ASN A 318 29.48 -13.67 25.76
N SER A 319 29.61 -13.41 27.06
CA SER A 319 28.61 -13.84 28.04
C SER A 319 27.35 -13.01 27.90
N SER A 320 26.23 -13.67 27.64
CA SER A 320 24.91 -13.05 27.57
C SER A 320 23.86 -13.99 28.12
N ALA A 321 22.92 -13.44 28.88
CA ALA A 321 21.74 -14.12 29.36
C ALA A 321 20.51 -13.27 29.02
N VAL A 322 19.61 -13.81 28.22
CA VAL A 322 18.46 -13.06 27.68
C VAL A 322 17.17 -13.84 27.90
N LEU A 323 16.08 -13.12 28.14
CA LEU A 323 14.74 -13.71 28.05
C LEU A 323 14.39 -13.93 26.58
N LYS A 324 14.06 -15.17 26.22
CA LYS A 324 13.66 -15.53 24.88
C LYS A 324 12.14 -15.50 24.77
N TYR A 325 11.64 -14.70 23.84
CA TYR A 325 10.25 -14.80 23.44
C TYR A 325 10.05 -16.04 22.57
N ASN A 326 9.20 -16.98 23.00
CA ASN A 326 8.94 -18.19 22.22
C ASN A 326 7.94 -17.86 21.10
N SER A 327 8.46 -17.51 19.92
CA SER A 327 7.68 -17.05 18.75
C SER A 327 6.71 -18.08 18.17
N LYS A 328 6.74 -19.34 18.64
CA LYS A 328 5.80 -20.39 18.20
C LYS A 328 4.76 -20.83 19.23
N GLU A 329 4.92 -20.50 20.51
CA GLU A 329 3.99 -21.01 21.54
C GLU A 329 3.12 -19.92 22.19
N LYS A 330 3.42 -18.62 22.03
CA LYS A 330 2.62 -17.58 22.68
C LYS A 330 2.32 -16.32 21.86
N LEU A 331 2.35 -16.39 20.52
CA LEU A 331 1.65 -15.40 19.68
C LEU A 331 0.22 -15.77 19.31
N ASN A 332 -0.33 -16.85 19.87
CA ASN A 332 -1.78 -16.96 20.02
C ASN A 332 -2.14 -16.28 21.34
N LEU A 333 -2.49 -15.00 21.28
CA LEU A 333 -3.24 -14.28 22.33
C LEU A 333 -4.70 -14.80 22.45
N LEU A 334 -4.93 -16.02 21.98
CA LEU A 334 -6.19 -16.71 21.92
C LEU A 334 -5.98 -18.08 22.58
N PRO A 335 -6.56 -18.32 23.77
CA PRO A 335 -6.26 -19.52 24.54
C PRO A 335 -6.65 -20.79 23.76
N GLU A 336 -5.85 -21.85 23.89
CA GLU A 336 -6.35 -23.20 23.64
C GLU A 336 -7.55 -23.43 24.55
N LEU A 337 -8.65 -23.90 24.00
CA LEU A 337 -9.90 -24.03 24.72
C LEU A 337 -9.91 -25.30 25.58
N ILE A 338 -9.25 -26.36 25.12
CA ILE A 338 -9.27 -27.68 25.76
C ILE A 338 -7.92 -27.98 26.43
N ASP A 339 -7.85 -27.83 27.76
CA ASP A 339 -6.59 -28.01 28.52
C ASP A 339 -6.48 -29.38 29.21
N GLY A 340 -7.49 -30.24 29.03
CA GLY A 340 -7.60 -31.52 29.74
C GLY A 340 -8.06 -32.67 28.85
N GLN A 341 -7.88 -33.90 29.33
CA GLN A 341 -8.37 -35.10 28.65
C GLN A 341 -9.91 -35.11 28.65
N PRO A 342 -10.56 -35.52 27.55
CA PRO A 342 -12.01 -35.58 27.49
C PRO A 342 -12.58 -36.63 28.46
N THR A 343 -13.81 -36.40 28.88
CA THR A 343 -14.54 -37.33 29.77
C THR A 343 -15.64 -38.05 29.00
N SER A 344 -16.09 -39.21 29.49
CA SER A 344 -17.11 -40.00 28.79
C SER A 344 -18.51 -39.49 29.10
N SER A 345 -19.41 -39.67 28.15
CA SER A 345 -20.84 -39.40 28.31
C SER A 345 -21.67 -40.68 28.19
N PHE A 346 -22.82 -40.72 28.88
CA PHE A 346 -23.90 -41.70 28.73
C PHE A 346 -23.45 -43.11 28.28
N GLY A 347 -23.01 -43.97 29.20
CA GLY A 347 -22.69 -45.38 28.87
C GLY A 347 -21.44 -45.61 27.99
N ALA A 348 -20.71 -44.54 27.61
CA ALA A 348 -19.39 -44.66 26.99
C ALA A 348 -18.29 -44.89 28.04
N VAL A 349 -17.27 -45.65 27.66
CA VAL A 349 -16.06 -45.93 28.45
C VAL A 349 -14.85 -45.48 27.64
N ILE A 350 -14.02 -44.61 28.24
CA ILE A 350 -12.78 -44.12 27.64
C ILE A 350 -11.60 -44.79 28.34
N SER A 351 -10.63 -45.23 27.55
CA SER A 351 -9.34 -45.75 27.99
C SER A 351 -8.24 -45.25 27.05
N THR A 352 -6.97 -45.49 27.37
CA THR A 352 -5.86 -45.21 26.45
C THR A 352 -5.39 -46.50 25.77
N THR A 353 -4.92 -46.39 24.53
CA THR A 353 -4.34 -47.53 23.79
C THR A 353 -3.22 -47.04 22.87
N LYS A 354 -2.46 -47.99 22.29
CA LYS A 354 -1.49 -47.70 21.22
C LYS A 354 -2.00 -48.28 19.92
N TYR A 355 -2.03 -47.44 18.88
CA TYR A 355 -2.40 -47.83 17.53
C TYR A 355 -1.45 -47.15 16.54
N LEU A 356 -0.88 -47.94 15.63
CA LEU A 356 0.20 -47.52 14.71
C LEU A 356 1.39 -46.83 15.43
N GLY A 357 1.74 -47.30 16.63
CA GLY A 357 2.86 -46.75 17.42
C GLY A 357 2.57 -45.43 18.15
N GLN A 358 1.41 -44.80 17.92
CA GLN A 358 0.99 -43.57 18.59
C GLN A 358 0.03 -43.86 19.75
N GLY A 359 -0.07 -42.94 20.71
CA GLY A 359 -1.08 -43.00 21.77
C GLY A 359 -2.44 -42.51 21.27
N TRP A 360 -3.50 -43.25 21.62
CA TRP A 360 -4.89 -42.93 21.26
C TRP A 360 -5.81 -43.05 22.47
N LEU A 361 -6.83 -42.21 22.53
CA LEU A 361 -8.01 -42.43 23.37
C LEU A 361 -8.93 -43.42 22.68
N LYS A 362 -9.27 -44.48 23.39
CA LYS A 362 -10.18 -45.54 22.96
C LYS A 362 -11.52 -45.36 23.64
N MET A 363 -12.54 -45.01 22.88
CA MET A 363 -13.93 -44.96 23.30
C MET A 363 -14.64 -46.26 22.89
N THR A 364 -15.30 -46.88 23.84
CA THR A 364 -16.17 -48.06 23.68
C THR A 364 -17.46 -47.84 24.46
N SER A 365 -18.42 -48.75 24.40
CA SER A 365 -19.61 -48.69 25.23
C SER A 365 -19.88 -50.01 25.94
N THR A 366 -20.48 -49.91 27.13
CA THR A 366 -20.97 -51.06 27.91
C THR A 366 -22.47 -51.27 27.77
N THR A 367 -23.21 -50.32 27.16
CA THR A 367 -24.67 -50.36 27.01
C THR A 367 -25.13 -49.63 25.74
N ASN A 368 -26.18 -50.14 25.07
CA ASN A 368 -26.68 -49.56 23.83
C ASN A 368 -27.71 -48.43 24.05
N THR A 369 -27.32 -47.34 24.73
CA THR A 369 -28.18 -46.14 25.01
C THR A 369 -27.93 -44.97 24.05
N LEU A 370 -28.80 -43.97 23.95
CA LEU A 370 -28.54 -42.79 23.10
C LEU A 370 -27.38 -41.90 23.64
N TYR A 371 -26.79 -41.09 22.76
CA TYR A 371 -25.87 -39.98 23.10
C TYR A 371 -24.52 -40.35 23.72
N ARG A 372 -24.07 -41.58 23.50
CA ARG A 372 -22.78 -42.09 24.01
C ARG A 372 -21.63 -41.42 23.25
N GLY A 373 -20.65 -40.91 23.98
CA GLY A 373 -19.67 -40.02 23.38
C GLY A 373 -18.59 -39.52 24.34
N LEU A 374 -17.93 -38.43 23.93
CA LEU A 374 -16.91 -37.73 24.72
C LEU A 374 -17.23 -36.24 24.86
N TYR A 375 -16.89 -35.69 26.01
CA TYR A 375 -16.92 -34.25 26.28
C TYR A 375 -15.52 -33.68 26.50
N TRP A 376 -15.22 -32.59 25.81
CA TRP A 376 -14.20 -31.64 26.22
C TRP A 376 -14.86 -30.49 26.99
N TRP A 377 -14.44 -30.31 28.24
CA TRP A 377 -15.00 -29.30 29.13
C TRP A 377 -14.17 -28.03 29.13
N ILE A 378 -14.87 -26.90 29.10
CA ILE A 378 -14.32 -25.55 29.21
C ILE A 378 -15.06 -24.85 30.35
N ASP A 379 -14.38 -24.59 31.45
CA ASP A 379 -14.92 -23.97 32.66
C ASP A 379 -14.18 -22.68 33.06
N ASN A 380 -13.15 -22.29 32.31
CA ASN A 380 -12.45 -21.03 32.50
C ASN A 380 -13.31 -19.84 31.99
N PRO A 381 -13.67 -18.87 32.85
CA PRO A 381 -14.54 -17.75 32.47
C PRO A 381 -13.97 -16.86 31.37
N ASP A 382 -12.65 -16.69 31.31
CA ASP A 382 -11.98 -15.86 30.30
C ASP A 382 -12.06 -16.54 28.93
N LYS A 383 -11.86 -17.86 28.89
CA LYS A 383 -12.01 -18.65 27.65
C LYS A 383 -13.45 -18.62 27.15
N ILE A 384 -14.42 -18.83 28.03
CA ILE A 384 -15.85 -18.81 27.69
C ILE A 384 -16.25 -17.44 27.13
N SER A 385 -15.78 -16.36 27.76
CA SER A 385 -16.05 -15.00 27.29
C SER A 385 -15.40 -14.72 25.94
N ALA A 386 -14.18 -15.24 25.70
CA ALA A 386 -13.48 -15.08 24.44
C ALA A 386 -14.16 -15.82 23.26
N MET A 387 -14.84 -16.94 23.51
CA MET A 387 -15.55 -17.72 22.48
C MET A 387 -16.65 -16.94 21.76
N ALA A 388 -17.17 -15.85 22.34
CA ALA A 388 -18.13 -14.96 21.68
C ALA A 388 -17.49 -14.06 20.62
N ASN A 389 -16.17 -13.87 20.69
CA ASN A 389 -15.46 -12.83 19.95
C ASN A 389 -14.53 -13.39 18.86
N TYR A 390 -14.21 -14.68 18.94
CA TYR A 390 -13.23 -15.33 18.04
C TYR A 390 -13.77 -16.64 17.47
N PRO A 391 -13.55 -16.92 16.17
CA PRO A 391 -13.77 -18.24 15.59
C PRO A 391 -13.04 -19.34 16.37
N ILE A 392 -13.65 -20.51 16.45
CA ILE A 392 -13.12 -21.70 17.10
C ILE A 392 -12.74 -22.68 16.00
N LYS A 393 -11.50 -23.13 16.01
CA LYS A 393 -11.05 -24.23 15.16
C LYS A 393 -10.76 -25.46 16.00
N ILE A 394 -11.50 -26.52 15.75
CA ILE A 394 -11.31 -27.83 16.36
C ILE A 394 -10.69 -28.81 15.38
N ASN A 395 -9.73 -29.58 15.85
CA ASN A 395 -9.01 -30.58 15.07
C ASN A 395 -8.83 -31.84 15.91
N PHE A 396 -8.98 -33.02 15.30
CA PHE A 396 -8.60 -34.30 15.89
C PHE A 396 -8.50 -35.36 14.79
N ASN A 397 -7.72 -36.40 15.03
CA ASN A 397 -7.78 -37.60 14.22
C ASN A 397 -8.78 -38.56 14.83
N ILE A 398 -9.58 -39.22 14.00
CA ILE A 398 -10.59 -40.19 14.45
C ILE A 398 -10.62 -41.42 13.55
N GLN A 399 -10.79 -42.59 14.15
CA GLN A 399 -11.01 -43.85 13.45
C GLN A 399 -12.10 -44.65 14.15
N SER A 400 -12.90 -45.38 13.40
CA SER A 400 -13.97 -46.24 13.91
C SER A 400 -13.83 -47.66 13.41
N SER A 401 -14.11 -48.67 14.25
CA SER A 401 -14.13 -50.07 13.85
C SER A 401 -15.32 -50.45 12.96
N ILE A 402 -16.31 -49.56 12.82
CA ILE A 402 -17.54 -49.75 12.04
C ILE A 402 -17.88 -48.49 11.23
N ASP A 403 -18.73 -48.64 10.21
CA ASP A 403 -19.34 -47.49 9.53
C ASP A 403 -20.36 -46.83 10.47
N GLN A 404 -20.18 -45.55 10.80
CA GLN A 404 -21.10 -44.83 11.68
C GLN A 404 -21.05 -43.32 11.50
N ASN A 405 -22.07 -42.62 11.98
CA ASN A 405 -22.11 -41.17 12.02
C ASN A 405 -22.03 -40.68 13.48
N LEU A 406 -21.16 -39.71 13.74
CA LEU A 406 -21.08 -39.01 15.02
C LEU A 406 -21.50 -37.55 14.86
N ILE A 407 -22.12 -36.98 15.88
CA ILE A 407 -22.53 -35.57 15.91
C ILE A 407 -21.55 -34.78 16.78
N LEU A 408 -20.99 -33.71 16.21
CA LEU A 408 -20.26 -32.70 16.94
C LEU A 408 -21.24 -31.60 17.38
N GLN A 409 -21.36 -31.35 18.68
CA GLN A 409 -22.28 -30.38 19.26
C GLN A 409 -21.59 -29.57 20.35
N VAL A 410 -22.00 -28.31 20.53
CA VAL A 410 -21.61 -27.48 21.67
C VAL A 410 -22.81 -27.28 22.59
N ASN A 411 -22.63 -27.64 23.86
CA ASN A 411 -23.61 -27.48 24.94
C ASN A 411 -23.18 -26.38 25.90
N PHE A 412 -24.14 -25.56 26.34
CA PHE A 412 -23.90 -24.43 27.24
C PHE A 412 -24.61 -24.66 28.58
N TYR A 413 -23.91 -24.41 29.68
CA TYR A 413 -24.41 -24.66 31.03
C TYR A 413 -24.46 -23.34 31.81
N ASP A 414 -25.56 -23.12 32.52
CA ASP A 414 -25.72 -21.97 33.40
C ASP A 414 -25.06 -22.20 34.77
N ILE A 415 -25.16 -21.20 35.65
CA ILE A 415 -24.56 -21.23 36.98
C ILE A 415 -25.12 -22.35 37.89
N ASN A 416 -26.29 -22.90 37.57
CA ASN A 416 -26.88 -24.03 38.30
C ASN A 416 -26.50 -25.39 37.68
N GLY A 417 -25.67 -25.40 36.63
CA GLY A 417 -25.24 -26.61 35.93
C GLY A 417 -26.31 -27.20 35.00
N MET A 418 -27.38 -26.46 34.69
CA MET A 418 -28.40 -26.91 33.75
C MET A 418 -28.02 -26.61 32.31
N ILE A 419 -28.28 -27.56 31.41
CA ILE A 419 -28.11 -27.37 29.95
C ILE A 419 -29.11 -26.33 29.48
N SER A 420 -28.58 -25.26 28.89
CA SER A 420 -29.37 -24.20 28.27
C SER A 420 -29.98 -24.66 26.94
N SER A 421 -31.15 -24.12 26.56
CA SER A 421 -31.75 -24.33 25.22
C SER A 421 -30.91 -23.77 24.05
N LYS A 422 -29.72 -23.24 24.36
CA LYS A 422 -28.78 -22.59 23.44
C LYS A 422 -27.82 -23.57 22.74
N SER A 423 -27.88 -24.89 23.02
CA SER A 423 -27.02 -25.88 22.38
C SER A 423 -27.07 -25.83 20.85
N ILE A 424 -25.96 -26.15 20.20
CA ILE A 424 -25.83 -26.06 18.74
C ILE A 424 -25.09 -27.27 18.17
N ASN A 425 -25.67 -27.88 17.13
CA ASN A 425 -24.99 -28.91 16.35
C ASN A 425 -24.05 -28.21 15.35
N ILE A 426 -22.78 -28.59 15.38
CA ILE A 426 -21.73 -28.02 14.53
C ILE A 426 -21.58 -28.84 13.24
N ASP A 427 -21.57 -30.17 13.36
CA ASP A 427 -21.36 -31.05 12.20
C ASP A 427 -21.86 -32.47 12.44
N ASN A 428 -22.09 -33.19 11.34
CA ASN A 428 -22.34 -34.63 11.31
C ASN A 428 -21.17 -35.31 10.61
N ILE A 429 -20.38 -36.08 11.36
CA ILE A 429 -19.14 -36.70 10.91
C ILE A 429 -19.41 -38.14 10.51
N ALA A 430 -19.36 -38.42 9.21
CA ALA A 430 -19.47 -39.77 8.68
C ALA A 430 -18.12 -40.49 8.71
N LEU A 431 -18.09 -41.66 9.35
CA LEU A 431 -16.91 -42.51 9.48
C LEU A 431 -17.10 -43.82 8.72
N LYS A 432 -16.02 -44.27 8.10
CA LYS A 432 -15.90 -45.60 7.51
C LYS A 432 -15.04 -46.51 8.38
N ALA A 433 -15.41 -47.78 8.44
CA ALA A 433 -14.72 -48.77 9.24
C ALA A 433 -13.22 -48.84 8.87
N SER A 434 -12.35 -48.81 9.88
CA SER A 434 -10.89 -48.90 9.75
C SER A 434 -10.17 -47.74 9.05
N GLU A 435 -10.87 -46.68 8.64
CA GLU A 435 -10.26 -45.49 8.06
C GLU A 435 -9.94 -44.42 9.11
N ILE A 436 -8.76 -43.80 9.00
CA ILE A 436 -8.38 -42.64 9.82
C ILE A 436 -8.83 -41.37 9.10
N LEU A 437 -9.72 -40.62 9.73
CA LEU A 437 -10.14 -39.29 9.30
C LEU A 437 -9.37 -38.24 10.11
N ASN A 438 -8.63 -37.38 9.42
CA ASN A 438 -8.05 -36.18 10.01
C ASN A 438 -9.12 -35.07 9.95
N TYR A 439 -9.86 -34.89 11.04
CA TYR A 439 -10.99 -33.97 11.09
C TYR A 439 -10.55 -32.58 11.53
N GLN A 440 -11.00 -31.57 10.80
CA GLN A 440 -10.81 -30.16 11.11
C GLN A 440 -12.10 -29.39 10.81
N LYS A 441 -12.52 -28.52 11.73
CA LYS A 441 -13.69 -27.66 11.56
C LYS A 441 -13.49 -26.31 12.22
N GLU A 442 -13.86 -25.26 11.51
CA GLU A 442 -13.95 -23.91 12.05
C GLU A 442 -15.43 -23.50 12.19
N PHE A 443 -15.78 -22.88 13.31
CA PHE A 443 -17.12 -22.34 13.56
C PHE A 443 -17.07 -21.16 14.53
N SER A 444 -18.06 -20.27 14.47
CA SER A 444 -18.18 -19.11 15.37
C SER A 444 -19.42 -19.23 16.25
N LEU A 445 -19.37 -18.64 17.45
CA LEU A 445 -20.50 -18.60 18.38
C LEU A 445 -21.03 -17.17 18.51
N ASP A 446 -22.35 -17.04 18.54
CA ASP A 446 -23.05 -15.77 18.76
C ASP A 446 -22.93 -15.34 20.24
N SER A 447 -22.69 -14.05 20.50
CA SER A 447 -22.53 -13.50 21.85
C SER A 447 -23.77 -13.71 22.75
N SER A 448 -24.97 -13.77 22.18
CA SER A 448 -26.21 -14.10 22.88
C SER A 448 -26.23 -15.53 23.44
N ARG A 449 -25.45 -16.44 22.84
CA ARG A 449 -25.34 -17.84 23.29
C ARG A 449 -24.43 -17.99 24.51
N ILE A 450 -23.45 -17.09 24.66
CA ILE A 450 -22.48 -17.09 25.76
C ILE A 450 -22.98 -16.34 27.01
N LYS A 451 -23.93 -15.41 26.85
CA LYS A 451 -24.47 -14.64 27.98
C LYS A 451 -25.10 -15.54 29.05
N GLY A 452 -24.57 -15.47 30.28
CA GLY A 452 -25.03 -16.24 31.45
C GLY A 452 -24.49 -17.68 31.53
N VAL A 453 -23.53 -18.04 30.67
CA VAL A 453 -22.90 -19.37 30.65
C VAL A 453 -21.69 -19.40 31.57
N THR A 454 -21.58 -20.44 32.38
CA THR A 454 -20.45 -20.67 33.29
C THR A 454 -19.61 -21.87 32.90
N LYS A 455 -20.12 -22.77 32.05
CA LYS A 455 -19.40 -23.93 31.54
C LYS A 455 -19.86 -24.29 30.13
N VAL A 456 -18.93 -24.70 29.28
CA VAL A 456 -19.19 -25.15 27.90
C VAL A 456 -18.68 -26.58 27.73
N GLY A 457 -19.48 -27.42 27.08
CA GLY A 457 -19.10 -28.78 26.70
C GLY A 457 -19.11 -28.95 25.20
N ILE A 458 -17.95 -29.20 24.59
CA ILE A 458 -17.86 -29.67 23.20
C ILE A 458 -18.04 -31.19 23.24
N ASN A 459 -19.08 -31.68 22.60
CA ASN A 459 -19.52 -33.08 22.66
C ASN A 459 -19.42 -33.74 21.29
N LEU A 460 -18.84 -34.93 21.25
CA LEU A 460 -18.85 -35.81 20.09
C LEU A 460 -19.55 -37.12 20.46
N PHE A 461 -20.72 -37.40 19.87
CA PHE A 461 -21.57 -38.50 20.31
C PHE A 461 -22.30 -39.22 19.16
N THR A 462 -22.74 -40.45 19.41
CA THR A 462 -23.59 -41.19 18.47
C THR A 462 -25.07 -40.81 18.62
N PRO A 463 -25.79 -40.52 17.52
CA PRO A 463 -27.20 -40.13 17.57
C PRO A 463 -28.15 -41.31 17.77
N GLY A 464 -27.68 -42.56 17.67
CA GLY A 464 -28.49 -43.77 17.69
C GLY A 464 -28.14 -44.74 18.82
N THR A 465 -28.90 -45.83 18.92
CA THR A 465 -28.65 -46.90 19.89
C THR A 465 -27.79 -48.03 19.35
N ASP A 466 -27.50 -48.06 18.04
CA ASP A 466 -26.68 -49.08 17.36
C ASP A 466 -25.29 -49.21 17.98
N ASP A 467 -24.60 -50.35 17.82
CA ASP A 467 -23.28 -50.57 18.44
C ASP A 467 -22.33 -49.40 18.16
N LEU A 468 -21.66 -48.88 19.22
CA LEU A 468 -20.66 -47.82 19.07
C LEU A 468 -19.35 -48.35 18.47
N GLY A 469 -19.11 -49.65 18.58
CA GLY A 469 -17.84 -50.26 18.23
C GLY A 469 -16.68 -49.71 19.06
N THR A 470 -15.48 -49.72 18.48
CA THR A 470 -14.30 -49.04 19.01
C THR A 470 -14.03 -47.78 18.20
N VAL A 471 -14.03 -46.63 18.86
CA VAL A 471 -13.65 -45.34 18.28
C VAL A 471 -12.31 -44.89 18.89
N LEU A 472 -11.32 -44.62 18.04
CA LEU A 472 -10.01 -44.12 18.44
C LEU A 472 -9.90 -42.63 18.10
N ILE A 473 -9.44 -41.82 19.07
CA ILE A 473 -9.23 -40.38 18.89
C ILE A 473 -7.84 -39.97 19.38
N ASN A 474 -7.11 -39.19 18.61
CA ASN A 474 -5.87 -38.55 19.07
C ASN A 474 -5.67 -37.16 18.46
N ASN A 475 -4.63 -36.44 18.92
CA ASN A 475 -4.29 -35.10 18.44
C ASN A 475 -5.46 -34.10 18.52
N SER A 476 -6.30 -34.20 19.57
CA SER A 476 -7.40 -33.27 19.78
C SER A 476 -6.86 -31.91 20.21
N SER A 477 -7.22 -30.86 19.47
CA SER A 477 -6.97 -29.46 19.84
C SER A 477 -8.17 -28.62 19.44
N ALA A 478 -8.51 -27.63 20.26
CA ALA A 478 -9.50 -26.62 19.94
C ALA A 478 -8.92 -25.26 20.30
N VAL A 479 -8.70 -24.42 19.30
CA VAL A 479 -8.07 -23.11 19.47
C VAL A 479 -9.00 -22.02 19.02
N LEU A 480 -8.94 -20.89 19.71
CA LEU A 480 -9.51 -19.65 19.19
C LEU A 480 -8.57 -19.12 18.09
N GLU A 481 -9.11 -18.79 16.93
CA GLU A 481 -8.37 -18.17 15.83
C GLU A 481 -8.77 -16.71 15.69
N TYR A 482 -7.82 -15.86 15.30
CA TYR A 482 -8.18 -14.54 14.81
C TYR A 482 -9.01 -14.72 13.55
N LYS A 483 -10.05 -13.89 13.36
CA LYS A 483 -10.77 -13.85 12.08
C LYS A 483 -9.74 -13.57 10.97
N GLN A 484 -9.33 -14.62 10.27
CA GLN A 484 -8.49 -14.50 9.09
C GLN A 484 -9.33 -13.79 8.03
N ILE A 485 -9.01 -12.52 7.77
CA ILE A 485 -9.54 -11.82 6.61
C ILE A 485 -8.56 -12.12 5.48
N PRO A 486 -8.96 -12.88 4.44
CA PRO A 486 -8.12 -13.09 3.28
C PRO A 486 -7.68 -11.74 2.70
N ALA A 487 -6.45 -11.62 2.25
CA ALA A 487 -5.85 -10.37 1.75
C ALA A 487 -6.68 -9.67 0.65
N GLU A 488 -7.59 -10.39 -0.01
CA GLU A 488 -8.53 -9.87 -1.01
C GLU A 488 -9.69 -9.03 -0.42
N LYS A 489 -9.89 -9.01 0.90
CA LYS A 489 -11.04 -8.32 1.56
C LYS A 489 -10.66 -7.15 2.46
N SER A 490 -9.39 -6.74 2.54
CA SER A 490 -8.95 -5.68 3.47
C SER A 490 -9.49 -4.28 3.15
N ASN A 491 -10.04 -4.06 1.95
CA ASN A 491 -10.54 -2.76 1.50
C ASN A 491 -12.08 -2.67 1.38
N GLN A 492 -12.83 -3.69 1.81
CA GLN A 492 -14.28 -3.56 1.98
C GLN A 492 -14.59 -3.22 3.43
N LEU A 493 -15.26 -2.08 3.65
CA LEU A 493 -15.92 -1.79 4.93
C LEU A 493 -16.89 -2.94 5.27
N PRO A 494 -17.18 -3.18 6.56
CA PRO A 494 -17.83 -4.42 6.99
C PRO A 494 -19.19 -4.69 6.34
N GLU A 495 -19.43 -5.95 5.97
CA GLU A 495 -20.76 -6.49 5.68
C GLU A 495 -21.67 -6.24 6.89
N LEU A 496 -22.82 -5.63 6.65
CA LEU A 496 -23.74 -5.17 7.67
C LEU A 496 -24.62 -6.30 8.20
N ILE A 497 -25.06 -7.22 7.34
CA ILE A 497 -26.05 -8.24 7.69
C ILE A 497 -25.49 -9.25 8.70
N ASP A 498 -26.15 -9.42 9.86
CA ASP A 498 -25.75 -10.30 10.96
C ASP A 498 -26.41 -11.70 10.88
N GLY A 499 -26.31 -12.35 9.72
CA GLY A 499 -26.80 -13.72 9.49
C GLY A 499 -27.94 -13.84 8.47
N GLN A 500 -28.68 -14.95 8.54
CA GLN A 500 -29.80 -15.19 7.61
C GLN A 500 -31.01 -14.32 7.97
N PRO A 501 -31.76 -13.79 6.98
CA PRO A 501 -32.95 -13.00 7.26
C PRO A 501 -34.06 -13.84 7.88
N THR A 502 -34.90 -13.20 8.70
CA THR A 502 -36.08 -13.84 9.30
C THR A 502 -37.35 -13.40 8.58
N GLY A 503 -38.38 -14.26 8.60
CA GLY A 503 -39.70 -13.91 8.08
C GLY A 503 -40.38 -12.79 8.88
N LYS A 504 -41.07 -11.90 8.17
CA LYS A 504 -41.83 -10.76 8.72
C LYS A 504 -43.32 -10.97 8.53
N SER A 505 -44.12 -10.64 9.55
CA SER A 505 -45.59 -10.60 9.52
C SER A 505 -46.28 -11.84 8.93
N GLY A 506 -45.82 -13.04 9.29
CA GLY A 506 -46.41 -14.32 8.84
C GLY A 506 -45.79 -14.90 7.57
N ALA A 507 -44.73 -14.30 7.03
CA ALA A 507 -43.92 -14.92 5.98
C ALA A 507 -43.08 -16.08 6.54
N VAL A 508 -42.99 -17.16 5.77
CA VAL A 508 -42.18 -18.34 6.06
C VAL A 508 -41.00 -18.36 5.10
N ILE A 509 -39.80 -18.49 5.67
CA ILE A 509 -38.55 -18.58 4.93
C ILE A 509 -38.05 -20.02 4.99
N SER A 510 -37.66 -20.54 3.83
CA SER A 510 -37.04 -21.85 3.66
C SER A 510 -35.92 -21.74 2.64
N THR A 511 -35.12 -22.80 2.45
CA THR A 511 -34.15 -22.89 1.36
C THR A 511 -34.70 -23.78 0.25
N THR A 512 -34.37 -23.44 -1.00
CA THR A 512 -34.68 -24.28 -2.16
C THR A 512 -33.52 -24.20 -3.15
N GLU A 513 -33.38 -25.20 -4.00
CA GLU A 513 -32.50 -25.12 -5.16
C GLU A 513 -33.30 -24.62 -6.37
N TYR A 514 -32.76 -23.65 -7.11
CA TYR A 514 -33.34 -23.13 -8.34
C TYR A 514 -32.22 -22.73 -9.30
N LEU A 515 -32.28 -23.24 -10.54
CA LEU A 515 -31.21 -23.10 -11.55
C LEU A 515 -29.82 -23.57 -11.06
N GLY A 516 -29.77 -24.62 -10.25
CA GLY A 516 -28.52 -25.17 -9.70
C GLY A 516 -27.85 -24.29 -8.64
N GLN A 517 -28.57 -23.31 -8.09
CA GLN A 517 -28.10 -22.43 -7.02
C GLN A 517 -29.03 -22.52 -5.81
N GLY A 518 -28.50 -22.29 -4.61
CA GLY A 518 -29.31 -22.16 -3.40
C GLY A 518 -30.02 -20.80 -3.35
N TRP A 519 -31.32 -20.81 -3.06
CA TRP A 519 -32.15 -19.62 -2.90
C TRP A 519 -32.91 -19.66 -1.56
N LEU A 520 -33.10 -18.50 -0.96
CA LEU A 520 -34.10 -18.31 0.08
C LEU A 520 -35.46 -18.22 -0.58
N LYS A 521 -36.35 -19.12 -0.17
CA LYS A 521 -37.74 -19.17 -0.61
C LYS A 521 -38.61 -18.53 0.47
N MET A 522 -39.21 -17.39 0.12
CA MET A 522 -40.19 -16.68 0.93
C MET A 522 -41.60 -16.99 0.42
N THR A 523 -42.45 -17.46 1.33
CA THR A 523 -43.88 -17.72 1.12
C THR A 523 -44.67 -17.12 2.27
N ALA A 524 -46.00 -17.08 2.17
CA ALA A 524 -46.87 -16.64 3.26
C ALA A 524 -47.85 -17.76 3.63
N THR A 525 -48.10 -17.94 4.92
CA THR A 525 -49.16 -18.85 5.40
C THR A 525 -50.54 -18.20 5.32
N ASN A 526 -50.60 -16.86 5.49
CA ASN A 526 -51.82 -16.04 5.47
C ASN A 526 -51.56 -14.70 4.75
N ASN A 527 -52.58 -14.07 4.17
CA ASN A 527 -52.48 -12.82 3.40
C ASN A 527 -52.65 -11.53 4.25
N THR A 528 -51.78 -11.33 5.24
CA THR A 528 -51.71 -10.18 6.18
C THR A 528 -50.77 -9.04 5.73
N LEU A 529 -51.03 -7.77 6.06
CA LEU A 529 -50.16 -6.66 5.63
C LEU A 529 -48.67 -6.84 6.05
N TYR A 530 -47.74 -6.32 5.22
CA TYR A 530 -46.30 -6.24 5.50
C TYR A 530 -45.54 -7.57 5.57
N ARG A 531 -46.06 -8.61 4.91
CA ARG A 531 -45.36 -9.90 4.77
C ARG A 531 -44.08 -9.73 3.99
N GLY A 532 -43.00 -10.30 4.49
CA GLY A 532 -41.69 -10.08 3.90
C GLY A 532 -40.57 -10.78 4.65
N LEU A 533 -39.37 -10.26 4.48
CA LEU A 533 -38.22 -10.68 5.27
C LEU A 533 -37.51 -9.47 5.89
N THR A 534 -36.70 -9.75 6.90
CA THR A 534 -35.87 -8.75 7.58
C THR A 534 -34.44 -9.27 7.70
N TRP A 535 -33.49 -8.52 7.15
CA TRP A 535 -32.07 -8.67 7.47
C TRP A 535 -31.75 -7.85 8.72
N TRP A 536 -31.16 -8.49 9.72
CA TRP A 536 -30.86 -7.88 11.01
C TRP A 536 -29.42 -7.37 11.08
N ILE A 537 -29.25 -6.25 11.79
CA ILE A 537 -27.97 -5.65 12.15
C ILE A 537 -28.07 -5.30 13.63
N ASP A 538 -27.37 -6.07 14.45
CA ASP A 538 -27.42 -6.03 15.91
C ASP A 538 -26.06 -5.61 16.52
N ASN A 539 -25.00 -5.57 15.70
CA ASN A 539 -23.68 -5.13 16.14
C ASN A 539 -23.61 -3.59 16.35
N PRO A 540 -23.26 -3.10 17.56
CA PRO A 540 -23.21 -1.67 17.87
C PRO A 540 -22.22 -0.86 17.02
N ASP A 541 -21.10 -1.45 16.62
CA ASP A 541 -20.08 -0.79 15.80
C ASP A 541 -20.57 -0.63 14.36
N LYS A 542 -21.24 -1.65 13.81
CA LYS A 542 -21.88 -1.58 12.49
C LYS A 542 -22.97 -0.52 12.47
N ILE A 543 -23.84 -0.52 13.48
CA ILE A 543 -24.94 0.46 13.62
C ILE A 543 -24.37 1.88 13.70
N SER A 544 -23.32 2.08 14.48
CA SER A 544 -22.65 3.39 14.61
C SER A 544 -21.99 3.83 13.30
N ALA A 545 -21.40 2.89 12.55
CA ALA A 545 -20.76 3.17 11.28
C ALA A 545 -21.75 3.55 10.17
N MET A 546 -22.98 3.03 10.19
CA MET A 546 -24.05 3.36 9.23
C MET A 546 -24.42 4.86 9.18
N ALA A 547 -24.10 5.64 10.21
CA ALA A 547 -24.27 7.10 10.20
C ALA A 547 -23.21 7.85 9.38
N ASN A 548 -22.06 7.22 9.14
CA ASN A 548 -20.86 7.88 8.63
C ASN A 548 -20.52 7.47 7.19
N TYR A 549 -21.14 6.42 6.68
CA TYR A 549 -20.85 5.81 5.39
C TYR A 549 -22.15 5.51 4.62
N PRO A 550 -22.20 5.76 3.29
CA PRO A 550 -23.25 5.20 2.44
C PRO A 550 -23.36 3.68 2.60
N ILE A 551 -24.55 3.16 2.39
CA ILE A 551 -24.88 1.74 2.46
C ILE A 551 -25.29 1.30 1.08
N LYS A 552 -24.64 0.26 0.56
CA LYS A 552 -25.06 -0.41 -0.66
C LYS A 552 -25.61 -1.78 -0.34
N ILE A 553 -26.86 -2.00 -0.74
CA ILE A 553 -27.52 -3.30 -0.65
C ILE A 553 -27.69 -3.90 -2.04
N ASN A 554 -27.41 -5.19 -2.16
CA ASN A 554 -27.64 -5.97 -3.36
C ASN A 554 -28.26 -7.33 -3.05
N PHE A 555 -29.10 -7.81 -3.95
CA PHE A 555 -29.64 -9.18 -3.95
C PHE A 555 -30.24 -9.49 -5.31
N ASN A 556 -30.27 -10.76 -5.68
CA ASN A 556 -31.09 -11.22 -6.79
C ASN A 556 -32.47 -11.61 -6.25
N ILE A 557 -33.52 -11.30 -7.00
CA ILE A 557 -34.89 -11.60 -6.59
C ILE A 557 -35.74 -12.04 -7.79
N GLN A 558 -36.61 -13.02 -7.56
CA GLN A 558 -37.62 -13.47 -8.51
C GLN A 558 -38.93 -13.73 -7.78
N SER A 559 -40.05 -13.52 -8.45
CA SER A 559 -41.39 -13.80 -7.91
C SER A 559 -42.20 -14.67 -8.85
N SER A 560 -42.96 -15.63 -8.33
CA SER A 560 -43.84 -16.50 -9.14
C SER A 560 -45.02 -15.75 -9.77
N ILE A 561 -45.35 -14.57 -9.24
CA ILE A 561 -46.42 -13.68 -9.73
C ILE A 561 -45.90 -12.25 -9.82
N ASN A 562 -46.66 -11.36 -10.45
CA ASN A 562 -46.33 -9.93 -10.42
C ASN A 562 -46.45 -9.41 -8.97
N GLN A 563 -45.40 -8.78 -8.46
CA GLN A 563 -45.34 -8.37 -7.06
C GLN A 563 -44.73 -6.97 -6.93
N ASN A 564 -45.27 -6.17 -6.02
CA ASN A 564 -44.63 -4.95 -5.55
C ASN A 564 -44.12 -5.17 -4.12
N LEU A 565 -42.84 -4.89 -3.90
CA LEU A 565 -42.17 -4.99 -2.59
C LEU A 565 -41.58 -3.64 -2.21
N THR A 566 -41.64 -3.30 -0.93
CA THR A 566 -41.03 -2.09 -0.35
C THR A 566 -39.77 -2.48 0.39
N LEU A 567 -38.66 -1.79 0.10
CA LEU A 567 -37.42 -1.84 0.86
C LEU A 567 -37.42 -0.71 1.90
N GLN A 568 -37.29 -1.05 3.17
CA GLN A 568 -37.35 -0.10 4.29
C GLN A 568 -36.29 -0.40 5.33
N VAL A 569 -35.66 0.62 5.90
CA VAL A 569 -34.82 0.49 7.09
C VAL A 569 -35.63 0.89 8.33
N GLN A 570 -35.67 -0.01 9.30
CA GLN A 570 -36.41 0.14 10.56
C GLN A 570 -35.44 0.08 11.74
N PHE A 571 -35.61 0.99 12.70
CA PHE A 571 -34.70 1.16 13.83
C PHE A 571 -35.37 0.77 15.15
N TYR A 572 -34.63 0.13 16.05
CA TYR A 572 -35.11 -0.35 17.33
C TYR A 572 -34.28 0.23 18.48
N ASP A 573 -34.94 0.69 19.54
CA ASP A 573 -34.28 1.19 20.74
C ASP A 573 -33.82 0.05 21.67
N ILE A 574 -33.22 0.41 22.81
CA ILE A 574 -32.70 -0.56 23.80
C ILE A 574 -33.78 -1.46 24.42
N ASN A 575 -35.05 -1.08 24.33
CA ASN A 575 -36.18 -1.87 24.82
C ASN A 575 -36.79 -2.74 23.71
N GLY A 576 -36.23 -2.73 22.50
CA GLY A 576 -36.74 -3.45 21.34
C GLY A 576 -37.98 -2.82 20.72
N MET A 577 -38.32 -1.57 21.07
CA MET A 577 -39.46 -0.87 20.46
C MET A 577 -39.05 -0.21 19.14
N ILE A 578 -39.97 -0.25 18.16
CA ILE A 578 -39.78 0.36 16.85
C ILE A 578 -39.76 1.89 17.01
N SER A 579 -38.70 2.51 16.52
CA SER A 579 -38.57 3.95 16.48
C SER A 579 -39.37 4.55 15.31
N SER A 580 -39.93 5.75 15.51
CA SER A 580 -40.55 6.57 14.46
C SER A 580 -39.57 7.02 13.35
N LYS A 581 -38.28 6.70 13.50
CA LYS A 581 -37.17 7.05 12.60
C LYS A 581 -37.06 6.20 11.34
N SER A 582 -37.95 5.21 11.15
CA SER A 582 -37.93 4.29 10.00
C SER A 582 -38.00 5.03 8.66
N ILE A 583 -37.36 4.49 7.62
CA ILE A 583 -37.24 5.12 6.30
C ILE A 583 -37.48 4.14 5.16
N ASN A 584 -38.36 4.49 4.23
CA ASN A 584 -38.55 3.75 2.99
C ASN A 584 -37.42 4.12 2.02
N ILE A 585 -36.69 3.12 1.53
CA ILE A 585 -35.57 3.28 0.62
C ILE A 585 -36.03 3.19 -0.84
N ASP A 586 -36.88 2.21 -1.16
CA ASP A 586 -37.33 1.98 -2.54
C ASP A 586 -38.61 1.15 -2.61
N ASN A 587 -39.27 1.19 -3.77
CA ASN A 587 -40.36 0.28 -4.13
C ASN A 587 -39.96 -0.50 -5.39
N ILE A 588 -39.92 -1.82 -5.26
CA ILE A 588 -39.43 -2.77 -6.27
C ILE A 588 -40.63 -3.46 -6.91
N ALA A 589 -40.83 -3.21 -8.20
CA ALA A 589 -41.83 -3.91 -9.00
C ALA A 589 -41.20 -5.12 -9.70
N LEU A 590 -41.79 -6.30 -9.49
CA LEU A 590 -41.36 -7.57 -10.05
C LEU A 590 -42.43 -8.09 -11.00
N LYS A 591 -41.99 -8.61 -12.15
CA LYS A 591 -42.84 -9.38 -13.04
C LYS A 591 -42.68 -10.87 -12.73
N ALA A 592 -43.76 -11.62 -12.94
CA ALA A 592 -43.78 -13.06 -12.73
C ALA A 592 -42.65 -13.75 -13.52
N SER A 593 -41.90 -14.63 -12.86
CA SER A 593 -40.80 -15.43 -13.43
C SER A 593 -39.55 -14.67 -13.90
N GLU A 594 -39.48 -13.35 -13.72
CA GLU A 594 -38.29 -12.56 -14.05
C GLU A 594 -37.31 -12.52 -12.88
N ILE A 595 -36.02 -12.75 -13.16
CA ILE A 595 -34.93 -12.55 -12.18
C ILE A 595 -34.45 -11.11 -12.30
N LEU A 596 -34.60 -10.35 -11.22
CA LEU A 596 -34.06 -9.01 -11.08
C LEU A 596 -32.78 -9.05 -10.23
N ASN A 597 -31.68 -8.54 -10.78
CA ASN A 597 -30.46 -8.26 -10.02
C ASN A 597 -30.57 -6.86 -9.42
N TYR A 598 -31.04 -6.77 -8.18
CA TYR A 598 -31.33 -5.50 -7.52
C TYR A 598 -30.10 -4.95 -6.79
N GLN A 599 -29.83 -3.66 -6.98
CA GLN A 599 -28.77 -2.92 -6.28
C GLN A 599 -29.27 -1.52 -5.92
N LYS A 600 -28.98 -1.07 -4.69
CA LYS A 600 -29.35 0.27 -4.23
C LYS A 600 -28.33 0.82 -3.25
N GLU A 601 -27.95 2.08 -3.45
CA GLU A 601 -27.13 2.85 -2.51
C GLU A 601 -28.02 3.89 -1.79
N PHE A 602 -27.84 4.04 -0.48
CA PHE A 602 -28.51 5.06 0.32
C PHE A 602 -27.66 5.47 1.52
N SER A 603 -27.86 6.68 2.04
CA SER A 603 -27.17 7.19 3.25
C SER A 603 -28.16 7.42 4.39
N LEU A 604 -27.70 7.31 5.63
CA LEU A 604 -28.49 7.59 6.83
C LEU A 604 -27.94 8.83 7.55
N ASP A 605 -28.85 9.66 8.03
CA ASP A 605 -28.50 10.81 8.88
C ASP A 605 -28.12 10.34 10.30
N SER A 606 -27.09 10.95 10.90
CA SER A 606 -26.57 10.57 12.22
C SER A 606 -27.60 10.69 13.35
N SER A 607 -28.59 11.58 13.23
CA SER A 607 -29.72 11.72 14.17
C SER A 607 -30.62 10.48 14.20
N ARG A 608 -30.66 9.70 13.10
CA ARG A 608 -31.47 8.49 12.99
C ARG A 608 -30.90 7.32 13.78
N ILE A 609 -29.57 7.30 13.96
CA ILE A 609 -28.84 6.22 14.64
C ILE A 609 -28.72 6.46 16.16
N LYS A 610 -28.84 7.71 16.63
CA LYS A 610 -28.75 8.01 18.06
C LYS A 610 -29.79 7.26 18.90
N GLY A 611 -29.32 6.43 19.83
CA GLY A 611 -30.15 5.61 20.73
C GLY A 611 -30.67 4.29 20.13
N VAL A 612 -30.21 3.93 18.94
CA VAL A 612 -30.57 2.67 18.26
C VAL A 612 -29.65 1.54 18.74
N THR A 613 -30.22 0.39 19.05
CA THR A 613 -29.47 -0.82 19.44
C THR A 613 -29.61 -1.96 18.44
N LYS A 614 -30.56 -1.86 17.51
CA LYS A 614 -30.82 -2.86 16.48
C LYS A 614 -31.45 -2.24 15.24
N VAL A 615 -31.08 -2.71 14.06
CA VAL A 615 -31.60 -2.23 12.77
C VAL A 615 -32.11 -3.41 11.94
N GLY A 616 -33.29 -3.26 11.34
CA GLY A 616 -33.86 -4.21 10.40
C GLY A 616 -33.96 -3.60 9.00
N ILE A 617 -33.30 -4.20 8.02
CA ILE A 617 -33.56 -3.92 6.60
C ILE A 617 -34.70 -4.85 6.16
N ASN A 618 -35.88 -4.29 5.97
CA ASN A 618 -37.09 -5.00 5.62
C ASN A 618 -37.31 -4.98 4.11
N LEU A 619 -37.66 -6.12 3.53
CA LEU A 619 -38.23 -6.22 2.19
C LEU A 619 -39.60 -6.88 2.29
N PHE A 620 -40.68 -6.13 2.04
CA PHE A 620 -42.05 -6.60 2.31
C PHE A 620 -43.08 -6.13 1.29
N THR A 621 -44.20 -6.86 1.15
CA THR A 621 -45.36 -6.37 0.38
C THR A 621 -46.25 -5.49 1.25
N PRO A 622 -46.64 -4.29 0.79
CA PRO A 622 -47.51 -3.39 1.55
C PRO A 622 -48.99 -3.84 1.57
N GLY A 623 -49.39 -4.83 0.75
CA GLY A 623 -50.79 -5.22 0.55
C GLY A 623 -51.18 -6.59 1.11
N THR A 624 -52.46 -6.95 0.90
CA THR A 624 -53.05 -8.26 1.26
C THR A 624 -53.20 -9.21 0.07
N ASP A 625 -52.72 -8.83 -1.12
CA ASP A 625 -52.73 -9.73 -2.29
C ASP A 625 -51.82 -10.94 -2.04
N ASP A 626 -52.01 -12.05 -2.75
CA ASP A 626 -51.13 -13.22 -2.62
C ASP A 626 -49.66 -12.80 -2.76
N LEU A 627 -48.77 -13.34 -1.90
CA LEU A 627 -47.33 -13.10 -2.00
C LEU A 627 -46.70 -13.99 -3.09
N GLY A 628 -47.35 -15.10 -3.43
CA GLY A 628 -46.78 -16.15 -4.24
C GLY A 628 -45.52 -16.75 -3.59
N THR A 629 -44.62 -17.25 -4.43
CA THR A 629 -43.26 -17.66 -4.05
C THR A 629 -42.28 -16.61 -4.51
N VAL A 630 -41.55 -16.02 -3.56
CA VAL A 630 -40.45 -15.08 -3.83
C VAL A 630 -39.12 -15.76 -3.53
N LEU A 631 -38.23 -15.82 -4.51
CA LEU A 631 -36.89 -16.39 -4.39
C LEU A 631 -35.86 -15.26 -4.27
N ILE A 632 -34.98 -15.34 -3.29
CA ILE A 632 -33.92 -14.35 -3.05
C ILE A 632 -32.58 -15.06 -2.85
N ASN A 633 -31.52 -14.59 -3.53
CA ASN A 633 -30.16 -15.05 -3.27
C ASN A 633 -29.14 -13.92 -3.41
N ASN A 634 -27.88 -14.19 -3.05
CA ASN A 634 -26.77 -13.23 -3.12
C ASN A 634 -27.05 -11.91 -2.39
N SER A 635 -27.74 -11.97 -1.24
CA SER A 635 -28.02 -10.80 -0.41
C SER A 635 -26.76 -10.34 0.31
N SER A 636 -26.43 -9.06 0.17
CA SER A 636 -25.34 -8.38 0.88
C SER A 636 -25.72 -6.92 1.09
N ALA A 637 -25.35 -6.36 2.24
CA ALA A 637 -25.38 -4.94 2.50
C ALA A 637 -24.03 -4.51 3.06
N VAL A 638 -23.29 -3.68 2.34
CA VAL A 638 -21.97 -3.21 2.74
C VAL A 638 -21.99 -1.71 2.97
N LEU A 639 -21.14 -1.25 3.89
CA LEU A 639 -20.80 0.17 3.91
C LEU A 639 -19.91 0.47 2.69
N GLU A 640 -20.15 1.59 2.05
CA GLU A 640 -19.26 2.12 1.03
C GLU A 640 -18.59 3.38 1.60
N TYR A 641 -17.33 3.62 1.24
CA TYR A 641 -16.73 4.91 1.55
C TYR A 641 -17.57 5.98 0.87
N LYS A 642 -17.82 7.09 1.58
CA LYS A 642 -18.56 8.23 1.05
C LYS A 642 -17.93 8.61 -0.29
N GLN A 643 -18.58 8.29 -1.41
CA GLN A 643 -18.18 8.86 -2.69
C GLN A 643 -18.36 10.36 -2.52
N ILE A 644 -17.25 11.08 -2.40
CA ILE A 644 -17.27 12.53 -2.56
C ILE A 644 -17.66 12.72 -4.03
N GLY A 645 -18.93 13.03 -4.24
CA GLY A 645 -19.44 13.40 -5.54
C GLY A 645 -18.53 14.44 -6.15
N SER A 646 -18.29 14.30 -7.46
CA SER A 646 -17.82 15.37 -8.32
C SER A 646 -18.36 16.72 -7.82
N THR A 647 -17.46 17.69 -7.56
CA THR A 647 -17.67 19.08 -7.11
C THR A 647 -17.49 19.45 -5.62
N ALA A 648 -16.61 18.79 -4.87
CA ALA A 648 -16.05 19.42 -3.66
C ALA A 648 -14.71 20.08 -3.98
N GLU A 649 -14.69 21.41 -3.87
CA GLU A 649 -13.55 22.29 -4.09
C GLU A 649 -12.29 21.80 -3.35
N MET A 650 -11.18 21.65 -4.09
CA MET A 650 -9.83 21.53 -3.56
C MET A 650 -9.36 22.89 -3.00
N GLY A 651 -10.06 23.36 -1.97
CA GLY A 651 -9.80 24.63 -1.29
C GLY A 651 -9.66 24.42 0.22
N GLY A 652 -8.72 23.59 0.65
CA GLY A 652 -8.46 23.37 2.07
C GLY A 652 -7.09 22.74 2.31
N THR A 653 -6.26 23.41 3.11
CA THR A 653 -4.86 23.09 3.42
C THR A 653 -4.63 21.77 4.16
N ASN A 654 -5.66 20.96 4.43
CA ASN A 654 -5.56 19.68 5.15
C ASN A 654 -6.07 18.47 4.34
N ALA A 655 -6.11 18.56 3.00
CA ALA A 655 -6.52 17.45 2.13
C ALA A 655 -5.38 16.45 1.79
N SER A 656 -4.14 16.72 2.20
CA SER A 656 -2.94 16.01 1.72
C SER A 656 -2.77 14.59 2.26
N ASP A 657 -3.37 14.24 3.41
CA ASP A 657 -3.13 12.97 4.12
C ASP A 657 -4.20 11.90 3.86
N LYS A 658 -5.18 12.15 2.97
CA LYS A 658 -6.25 11.19 2.62
C LYS A 658 -6.26 10.77 1.15
N LEU A 659 -5.27 11.22 0.36
CA LEU A 659 -5.32 11.08 -1.09
C LEU A 659 -4.94 9.67 -1.56
N GLU A 660 -4.02 8.96 -0.89
CA GLU A 660 -3.69 7.58 -1.29
C GLU A 660 -4.85 6.62 -1.08
N GLY A 661 -5.61 6.76 0.01
CA GLY A 661 -6.84 5.99 0.21
C GLY A 661 -7.96 6.36 -0.76
N TYR A 662 -7.90 7.58 -1.34
CA TYR A 662 -8.87 8.04 -2.34
C TYR A 662 -8.57 7.49 -3.74
N TYR A 663 -7.29 7.49 -4.14
CA TYR A 663 -6.87 7.03 -5.46
C TYR A 663 -6.41 5.56 -5.48
N ASN A 664 -6.06 4.97 -4.33
CA ASN A 664 -5.46 3.64 -4.22
C ASN A 664 -4.23 3.45 -5.15
N LEU A 665 -3.44 4.52 -5.32
CA LEU A 665 -2.19 4.59 -6.07
C LEU A 665 -1.18 5.46 -5.30
N PRO A 666 0.13 5.23 -5.46
CA PRO A 666 1.15 6.15 -4.96
C PRO A 666 0.97 7.55 -5.53
N ILE A 667 1.40 8.57 -4.78
CA ILE A 667 1.18 9.97 -5.10
C ILE A 667 2.50 10.69 -5.20
N ILE A 668 2.66 11.53 -6.22
CA ILE A 668 3.69 12.56 -6.19
C ILE A 668 3.07 13.95 -6.26
N LYS A 669 3.37 14.75 -5.23
CA LYS A 669 3.03 16.17 -5.19
C LYS A 669 4.27 16.96 -5.56
N ILE A 670 4.11 17.93 -6.44
CA ILE A 670 5.18 18.85 -6.80
C ILE A 670 4.67 20.28 -6.63
N ASN A 671 5.39 21.06 -5.84
CA ASN A 671 5.06 22.45 -5.54
C ASN A 671 6.18 23.37 -6.01
N GLY A 672 5.81 24.46 -6.70
CA GLY A 672 6.76 25.46 -7.20
C GLY A 672 6.22 26.28 -8.38
N GLU A 673 7.04 27.23 -8.84
CA GLU A 673 6.75 28.06 -10.02
C GLU A 673 7.07 27.30 -11.31
N LEU A 674 6.06 27.05 -12.13
CA LEU A 674 6.15 26.23 -13.34
C LEU A 674 6.11 27.06 -14.64
N ALA A 675 5.85 28.37 -14.56
CA ALA A 675 5.70 29.23 -15.73
C ALA A 675 6.96 29.24 -16.61
N GLY A 676 6.77 28.99 -17.92
CA GLY A 676 7.85 28.94 -18.90
C GLY A 676 8.73 27.69 -18.82
N MET A 677 8.36 26.66 -18.05
CA MET A 677 9.01 25.35 -18.09
C MET A 677 8.89 24.72 -19.48
N ASN A 678 9.97 24.11 -19.98
CA ASN A 678 9.98 23.31 -21.20
C ASN A 678 11.08 22.24 -21.12
N LYS A 679 11.48 21.61 -22.24
CA LYS A 679 12.49 20.54 -22.24
C LYS A 679 13.92 21.01 -21.91
N ASP A 680 14.20 22.28 -22.18
CA ASP A 680 15.51 22.93 -22.03
C ASP A 680 15.54 23.83 -20.77
N ASN A 681 14.39 24.33 -20.34
CA ASN A 681 14.23 25.18 -19.18
C ASN A 681 13.62 24.42 -17.99
N ALA A 682 14.48 23.92 -17.10
CA ALA A 682 14.08 23.24 -15.87
C ALA A 682 13.69 24.22 -14.75
N LYS A 683 12.69 23.85 -13.95
CA LYS A 683 12.19 24.62 -12.80
C LYS A 683 12.57 23.96 -11.49
N GLN A 684 12.90 24.81 -10.51
CA GLN A 684 13.17 24.40 -9.15
C GLN A 684 11.84 24.19 -8.42
N VAL A 685 11.67 23.01 -7.82
CA VAL A 685 10.43 22.59 -7.16
C VAL A 685 10.75 21.83 -5.88
N ILE A 686 9.75 21.68 -5.02
CA ILE A 686 9.76 20.73 -3.91
C ILE A 686 8.84 19.58 -4.29
N TYR A 687 9.29 18.34 -4.10
CA TYR A 687 8.47 17.16 -4.31
C TYR A 687 8.17 16.45 -2.98
N GLU A 688 7.03 15.78 -2.96
CA GLU A 688 6.64 14.82 -1.95
C GLU A 688 6.15 13.57 -2.67
N TYR A 689 6.87 12.46 -2.55
CA TYR A 689 6.46 11.14 -2.99
C TYR A 689 5.85 10.39 -1.81
N ARG A 690 4.69 9.78 -2.02
CA ARG A 690 4.04 8.90 -1.06
C ARG A 690 3.71 7.57 -1.73
N ASN A 691 3.94 6.48 -1.00
CA ASN A 691 3.51 5.14 -1.35
C ASN A 691 3.28 4.30 -0.08
N GLY A 692 2.03 4.17 0.35
CA GLY A 692 1.68 3.50 1.60
C GLY A 692 2.32 4.23 2.79
N ASN A 693 3.22 3.55 3.51
CA ASN A 693 3.92 4.15 4.64
C ASN A 693 5.19 4.93 4.24
N THR A 694 5.62 4.84 2.98
CA THR A 694 6.79 5.57 2.50
C THR A 694 6.40 7.00 2.16
N VAL A 695 7.04 7.98 2.82
CA VAL A 695 6.94 9.41 2.48
C VAL A 695 8.34 9.97 2.29
N LEU A 696 8.62 10.45 1.08
CA LEU A 696 9.90 11.07 0.72
C LEU A 696 9.64 12.52 0.30
N THR A 697 10.36 13.46 0.87
CA THR A 697 10.28 14.88 0.51
C THR A 697 11.66 15.41 0.17
N GLY A 698 11.76 16.24 -0.86
CA GLY A 698 13.03 16.85 -1.22
C GLY A 698 12.92 17.96 -2.26
N SER A 699 14.06 18.60 -2.52
CA SER A 699 14.20 19.61 -3.57
C SER A 699 14.50 18.92 -4.89
N ALA A 700 13.92 19.39 -5.99
CA ALA A 700 14.19 18.84 -7.32
C ALA A 700 14.18 19.90 -8.42
N LYS A 701 14.85 19.58 -9.54
CA LYS A 701 14.58 20.24 -10.81
C LYS A 701 13.57 19.41 -11.60
N LEU A 702 12.57 20.08 -12.16
CA LEU A 702 11.54 19.49 -13.03
C LEU A 702 11.63 20.11 -14.43
N LYS A 703 11.54 19.30 -15.48
CA LYS A 703 11.44 19.79 -16.86
C LYS A 703 10.55 18.89 -17.71
N TRP A 704 10.09 19.36 -18.86
CA TRP A 704 9.37 18.48 -19.79
C TRP A 704 10.30 17.37 -20.29
N GLN A 705 9.75 16.17 -20.43
CA GLN A 705 10.47 14.99 -20.88
C GLN A 705 9.88 14.48 -22.20
N GLY A 706 10.80 14.04 -23.08
CA GLY A 706 10.50 13.47 -24.38
C GLY A 706 10.81 14.43 -25.53
N ASN A 707 10.50 14.00 -26.75
CA ASN A 707 10.72 14.77 -27.96
C ASN A 707 9.35 15.18 -28.56
N SER A 708 8.76 14.32 -29.40
CA SER A 708 7.42 14.53 -29.96
C SER A 708 6.34 14.66 -28.88
N SER A 709 6.48 13.94 -27.76
CA SER A 709 5.51 13.95 -26.66
C SER A 709 5.37 15.32 -25.97
N THR A 710 6.36 16.20 -26.13
CA THR A 710 6.29 17.56 -25.60
C THR A 710 5.25 18.42 -26.30
N LEU A 711 4.76 18.00 -27.48
CA LEU A 711 3.71 18.69 -28.23
C LEU A 711 2.29 18.30 -27.77
N TRP A 712 2.13 17.20 -27.04
CA TRP A 712 0.82 16.73 -26.57
C TRP A 712 0.26 17.57 -25.44
N SER A 713 -1.07 17.61 -25.28
CA SER A 713 -1.74 18.40 -24.24
C SER A 713 -1.26 18.01 -22.83
N LYS A 714 -1.13 16.71 -22.56
CA LYS A 714 -0.55 16.17 -21.34
C LYS A 714 0.96 15.97 -21.52
N LYS A 715 1.78 16.58 -20.66
CA LYS A 715 3.25 16.56 -20.76
C LYS A 715 3.84 15.47 -19.87
N GLY A 716 4.88 14.77 -20.33
CA GLY A 716 5.74 13.98 -19.44
C GLY A 716 6.78 14.86 -18.75
N TYR A 717 7.30 14.44 -17.61
CA TYR A 717 8.28 15.22 -16.84
C TYR A 717 9.51 14.40 -16.45
N ARG A 718 10.66 15.07 -16.33
CA ARG A 718 11.85 14.52 -15.69
C ARG A 718 12.06 15.23 -14.35
N LEU A 719 12.04 14.46 -13.27
CA LEU A 719 12.30 14.90 -11.92
C LEU A 719 13.74 14.53 -11.54
N GLN A 720 14.51 15.51 -11.09
CA GLN A 720 15.89 15.34 -10.67
C GLN A 720 16.07 15.85 -9.23
N PRO A 721 16.18 14.95 -8.23
CA PRO A 721 16.40 15.33 -6.83
C PRO A 721 17.75 16.02 -6.57
N PHE A 722 17.78 16.92 -5.59
CA PHE A 722 18.95 17.64 -5.09
C PHE A 722 18.95 17.63 -3.56
N THR A 723 20.15 17.65 -2.97
CA THR A 723 20.33 17.52 -1.51
C THR A 723 19.75 18.68 -0.71
N ASP A 724 19.52 19.81 -1.36
CA ASP A 724 18.97 21.03 -0.77
C ASP A 724 18.44 22.01 -1.84
N ASN A 725 17.90 23.14 -1.37
CA ASN A 725 17.39 24.24 -2.19
C ASN A 725 18.47 25.10 -2.87
N THR A 726 19.75 24.76 -2.78
CA THR A 726 20.81 25.43 -3.57
C THR A 726 20.92 24.83 -4.97
N PHE A 727 20.41 23.61 -5.18
CA PHE A 727 20.42 22.90 -6.46
C PHE A 727 21.82 22.72 -7.07
N THR A 728 22.84 22.61 -6.21
CA THR A 728 24.25 22.44 -6.59
C THR A 728 24.66 20.97 -6.67
N LYS A 729 24.18 20.13 -5.76
CA LYS A 729 24.51 18.70 -5.67
C LYS A 729 23.27 17.82 -5.88
N LYS A 730 23.33 16.99 -6.93
CA LYS A 730 22.29 15.99 -7.22
C LYS A 730 22.21 14.98 -6.07
N GLU A 731 20.99 14.60 -5.70
CA GLU A 731 20.74 13.58 -4.68
C GLU A 731 20.32 12.28 -5.35
N LYS A 732 20.93 11.16 -4.95
CA LYS A 732 20.49 9.83 -5.34
C LYS A 732 19.48 9.35 -4.30
N VAL A 733 18.21 9.24 -4.70
CA VAL A 733 17.08 8.84 -3.85
C VAL A 733 16.62 7.45 -4.26
N GLN A 734 16.40 6.58 -3.27
CA GLN A 734 15.77 5.28 -3.49
C GLN A 734 14.28 5.41 -3.25
N PHE A 735 13.49 5.46 -4.33
CA PHE A 735 12.03 5.63 -4.24
C PHE A 735 11.30 4.34 -3.84
N ILE A 736 11.80 3.18 -4.31
CA ILE A 736 11.32 1.86 -3.92
C ILE A 736 12.51 0.91 -3.68
N PRO A 737 12.36 -0.14 -2.83
CA PRO A 737 13.48 -1.00 -2.45
C PRO A 737 14.10 -1.83 -3.60
N SER A 738 13.34 -2.10 -4.66
CA SER A 738 13.80 -2.88 -5.81
C SER A 738 14.67 -2.09 -6.80
N TRP A 739 14.77 -0.77 -6.64
CA TRP A 739 15.60 0.09 -7.48
C TRP A 739 16.86 0.53 -6.76
N SER A 740 17.92 0.74 -7.52
CA SER A 740 19.12 1.42 -7.06
C SER A 740 18.84 2.91 -6.79
N PRO A 741 19.51 3.55 -5.82
CA PRO A 741 19.36 4.99 -5.59
C PRO A 741 19.67 5.81 -6.84
N THR A 742 18.75 6.67 -7.28
CA THR A 742 18.87 7.43 -8.53
C THR A 742 18.58 8.92 -8.36
N SER A 743 19.20 9.73 -9.21
CA SER A 743 18.97 11.18 -9.29
C SER A 743 18.18 11.60 -10.53
N LYS A 744 17.65 10.64 -11.30
CA LYS A 744 16.89 10.88 -12.53
C LYS A 744 15.67 9.94 -12.54
N ILE A 745 14.48 10.52 -12.47
CA ILE A 745 13.19 9.82 -12.59
C ILE A 745 12.36 10.46 -13.70
N ASN A 746 11.61 9.65 -14.45
CA ASN A 746 10.65 10.16 -15.41
C ASN A 746 9.21 9.93 -14.91
N LEU A 747 8.39 10.97 -14.97
CA LEU A 747 6.94 10.90 -14.80
C LEU A 747 6.34 10.86 -16.20
N LYS A 748 6.12 9.67 -16.74
CA LYS A 748 5.66 9.47 -18.12
C LYS A 748 4.14 9.57 -18.19
N ALA A 749 3.66 10.40 -19.12
CA ALA A 749 2.24 10.72 -19.25
C ALA A 749 1.43 9.65 -20.00
N TYR A 750 2.09 8.91 -20.91
CA TYR A 750 1.50 7.95 -21.85
C TYR A 750 0.18 8.41 -22.49
N TYR A 751 0.11 9.69 -22.87
CA TYR A 751 -1.12 10.34 -23.37
C TYR A 751 -1.77 9.60 -24.55
N THR A 752 -0.97 8.94 -25.38
CA THR A 752 -1.40 8.21 -26.58
C THR A 752 -1.72 6.73 -26.32
N ASP A 753 -1.46 6.21 -25.11
CA ASP A 753 -1.82 4.85 -24.69
C ASP A 753 -3.04 4.87 -23.75
N GLY A 754 -4.19 4.45 -24.26
CA GLY A 754 -5.44 4.38 -23.49
C GLY A 754 -5.41 3.36 -22.35
N LEU A 755 -4.42 2.46 -22.32
CA LEU A 755 -4.20 1.56 -21.19
C LEU A 755 -3.23 2.15 -20.17
N LEU A 756 -2.44 3.18 -20.52
CA LEU A 756 -1.34 3.71 -19.69
C LEU A 756 -0.36 2.64 -19.19
N SER A 757 -0.19 1.54 -19.94
CA SER A 757 0.44 0.31 -19.46
C SER A 757 1.53 -0.24 -20.38
N ARG A 758 1.49 0.07 -21.69
CA ARG A 758 2.25 -0.67 -22.71
C ARG A 758 3.75 -0.66 -22.46
N ASP A 759 4.33 0.51 -22.26
CA ASP A 759 5.78 0.67 -22.13
C ASP A 759 6.34 -0.18 -20.97
N ILE A 760 5.82 0.02 -19.75
CA ILE A 760 6.27 -0.69 -18.54
C ILE A 760 6.04 -2.19 -18.62
N VAL A 761 4.86 -2.62 -19.07
CA VAL A 761 4.57 -4.05 -19.16
C VAL A 761 5.50 -4.73 -20.18
N ASN A 762 5.74 -4.06 -21.31
CA ASN A 762 6.61 -4.57 -22.37
C ASN A 762 8.09 -4.61 -21.97
N THR A 763 8.57 -3.57 -21.28
CA THR A 763 9.96 -3.54 -20.80
C THR A 763 10.21 -4.61 -19.75
N ASN A 764 9.23 -4.86 -18.87
CA ASN A 764 9.30 -5.94 -17.89
C ASN A 764 9.22 -7.35 -18.53
N ILE A 765 8.53 -7.50 -19.67
CA ILE A 765 8.62 -8.75 -20.47
C ILE A 765 10.01 -8.89 -21.09
N GLY A 766 10.59 -7.80 -21.59
CA GLY A 766 11.97 -7.77 -22.10
C GLY A 766 12.99 -8.17 -21.04
N ALA A 767 12.85 -7.66 -19.81
CA ALA A 767 13.69 -8.02 -18.67
C ALA A 767 13.55 -9.51 -18.30
N ASP A 768 12.34 -10.06 -18.32
CA ASP A 768 12.13 -11.50 -18.09
C ASP A 768 12.84 -12.36 -19.14
N ILE A 769 12.78 -11.97 -20.43
CA ILE A 769 13.51 -12.65 -21.51
C ILE A 769 15.02 -12.56 -21.27
N ALA A 770 15.53 -11.35 -20.98
CA ALA A 770 16.94 -11.10 -20.69
C ALA A 770 17.42 -11.95 -19.50
N SER A 771 16.63 -12.12 -18.45
CA SER A 771 16.99 -12.92 -17.27
C SER A 771 17.34 -14.39 -17.59
N THR A 772 16.85 -14.93 -18.71
CA THR A 772 17.13 -16.29 -19.18
C THR A 772 18.37 -16.37 -20.09
N ASN A 773 18.99 -15.24 -20.42
CA ASN A 773 20.15 -15.16 -21.28
C ASN A 773 21.45 -15.09 -20.46
N PHE A 774 22.05 -16.26 -20.21
CA PHE A 774 23.27 -16.35 -19.42
C PHE A 774 24.50 -15.68 -20.06
N SER A 775 24.49 -15.34 -21.37
CA SER A 775 25.61 -14.62 -22.01
C SER A 775 25.57 -13.11 -21.80
N LEU A 776 24.53 -12.58 -21.15
CA LEU A 776 24.48 -11.15 -20.82
C LEU A 776 25.74 -10.72 -20.04
N PRO A 777 26.36 -9.60 -20.41
CA PRO A 777 27.41 -8.96 -19.63
C PRO A 777 27.02 -8.79 -18.15
N ASN A 778 27.99 -8.96 -17.25
CA ASN A 778 27.73 -8.90 -15.81
C ASN A 778 27.23 -7.53 -15.35
N ASP A 779 27.64 -6.45 -16.02
CA ASP A 779 27.16 -5.11 -15.70
C ASP A 779 25.67 -4.97 -16.02
N LEU A 780 25.22 -5.48 -17.18
CA LEU A 780 23.79 -5.52 -17.52
C LEU A 780 22.99 -6.42 -16.57
N LYS A 781 23.57 -7.50 -16.03
CA LYS A 781 22.90 -8.34 -15.00
C LYS A 781 22.77 -7.64 -13.65
N GLN A 782 23.65 -6.69 -13.36
CA GLN A 782 23.65 -5.91 -12.11
C GLN A 782 22.85 -4.61 -12.23
N GLU A 783 22.60 -4.16 -13.45
CA GLU A 783 21.77 -3.00 -13.75
C GLU A 783 20.31 -3.23 -13.33
N ASP A 784 19.66 -2.17 -12.87
CA ASP A 784 18.23 -2.19 -12.54
C ASP A 784 17.43 -2.71 -13.75
N ASN A 785 16.60 -3.72 -13.51
CA ASN A 785 15.76 -4.36 -14.53
C ASN A 785 16.52 -4.77 -15.82
N PHE A 786 17.77 -5.21 -15.68
CA PHE A 786 18.65 -5.59 -16.79
C PHE A 786 18.93 -4.47 -17.81
N GLY A 787 18.79 -3.19 -17.40
CA GLY A 787 18.92 -2.03 -18.28
C GLY A 787 17.64 -1.65 -19.05
N PHE A 788 16.54 -2.38 -18.84
CA PHE A 788 15.20 -1.91 -19.23
C PHE A 788 14.69 -0.89 -18.22
N ILE A 789 13.76 -0.02 -18.64
CA ILE A 789 13.05 0.80 -17.65
C ILE A 789 12.07 -0.06 -16.85
N ASP A 790 11.83 0.35 -15.60
CA ASP A 790 10.79 -0.20 -14.73
C ASP A 790 9.95 0.96 -14.20
N GLY A 791 8.73 0.67 -13.74
CA GLY A 791 7.81 1.70 -13.27
C GLY A 791 6.49 1.19 -12.75
N PHE A 792 5.72 2.10 -12.16
CA PHE A 792 4.40 1.83 -11.60
C PHE A 792 3.50 3.06 -11.74
N PRO A 793 2.16 2.89 -11.78
CA PRO A 793 1.24 4.01 -11.91
C PRO A 793 1.21 4.87 -10.65
N ILE A 794 1.04 6.18 -10.83
CA ILE A 794 0.97 7.18 -9.76
C ILE A 794 -0.08 8.24 -10.07
N VAL A 795 -0.50 8.97 -9.03
CA VAL A 795 -1.22 10.23 -9.18
C VAL A 795 -0.26 11.40 -9.09
N LEU A 796 -0.31 12.27 -10.09
CA LEU A 796 0.46 13.52 -10.09
C LEU A 796 -0.40 14.68 -9.58
N ILE A 797 0.15 15.47 -8.68
CA ILE A 797 -0.48 16.69 -8.16
C ILE A 797 0.49 17.86 -8.26
N PHE A 798 0.12 18.93 -8.96
CA PHE A 798 0.88 20.17 -9.04
C PHE A 798 0.21 21.28 -8.26
N ASN A 799 0.91 21.90 -7.30
CA ASN A 799 0.39 23.02 -6.51
C ASN A 799 -1.03 22.75 -5.94
N GLY A 800 -1.27 21.52 -5.49
CA GLY A 800 -2.57 21.08 -4.97
C GLY A 800 -3.61 20.64 -6.02
N VAL A 801 -3.30 20.71 -7.32
CA VAL A 801 -4.21 20.37 -8.42
C VAL A 801 -3.87 18.99 -8.99
N PHE A 802 -4.88 18.11 -9.11
CA PHE A 802 -4.74 16.81 -9.78
C PHE A 802 -4.36 16.98 -11.25
N GLU A 803 -3.26 16.35 -11.67
CA GLU A 803 -2.73 16.43 -13.03
C GLU A 803 -2.92 15.16 -13.86
N GLY A 804 -3.56 14.12 -13.33
CA GLY A 804 -3.79 12.86 -14.03
C GLY A 804 -2.97 11.70 -13.47
N ILE A 805 -3.12 10.56 -14.14
CA ILE A 805 -2.40 9.32 -13.84
C ILE A 805 -1.12 9.29 -14.66
N TYR A 806 0.01 9.09 -14.02
CA TYR A 806 1.32 9.00 -14.66
C TYR A 806 1.96 7.67 -14.35
N SER A 807 2.93 7.27 -15.16
CA SER A 807 3.84 6.20 -14.79
C SER A 807 5.10 6.81 -14.17
N PHE A 808 5.44 6.37 -12.96
CA PHE A 808 6.66 6.73 -12.28
C PHE A 808 7.73 5.72 -12.68
N ASN A 809 8.68 6.15 -13.50
CA ASN A 809 9.66 5.26 -14.13
C ASN A 809 11.07 5.57 -13.67
N THR A 810 11.90 4.53 -13.62
CA THR A 810 13.35 4.72 -13.77
C THR A 810 13.63 5.47 -15.07
N ALA A 811 14.71 6.28 -15.07
CA ALA A 811 15.25 6.77 -16.32
C ALA A 811 15.91 5.61 -17.08
N ARG A 812 16.05 5.74 -18.42
CA ARG A 812 16.95 4.89 -19.19
C ARG A 812 18.31 4.86 -18.49
N SER A 813 18.93 3.68 -18.36
CA SER A 813 20.30 3.59 -17.86
C SER A 813 21.22 4.46 -18.71
N ASP A 814 22.17 5.14 -18.07
CA ASP A 814 23.19 5.92 -18.75
C ASP A 814 24.25 5.01 -19.40
N PHE A 815 24.30 3.71 -19.03
CA PHE A 815 25.26 2.70 -19.53
C PHE A 815 26.74 3.14 -19.39
N ASP A 816 27.07 3.88 -18.35
CA ASP A 816 28.39 4.50 -18.11
C ASP A 816 29.54 3.50 -17.89
N TYR A 817 29.23 2.24 -17.60
CA TYR A 817 30.18 1.12 -17.53
C TYR A 817 30.59 0.54 -18.89
N THR A 818 29.90 0.92 -19.96
CA THR A 818 30.30 0.51 -21.32
C THR A 818 31.46 1.38 -21.81
N LYS A 819 32.15 0.95 -22.87
CA LYS A 819 33.08 1.84 -23.58
C LYS A 819 32.30 2.77 -24.49
N TYR A 820 31.35 2.21 -25.26
CA TYR A 820 30.45 2.95 -26.13
C TYR A 820 29.02 2.44 -26.00
N GLY A 821 28.06 3.37 -26.04
CA GLY A 821 26.63 3.07 -26.15
C GLY A 821 25.97 4.00 -27.13
N ILE A 822 25.16 3.48 -28.06
CA ILE A 822 24.44 4.27 -29.06
C ILE A 822 22.97 3.85 -29.14
N MET A 823 22.09 4.77 -29.54
CA MET A 823 20.67 4.50 -29.80
C MET A 823 20.24 5.02 -31.15
N GLY A 824 19.51 4.23 -31.94
CA GLY A 824 18.93 4.70 -33.20
C GLY A 824 17.91 5.82 -32.96
N ASN A 825 18.02 6.94 -33.68
CA ASN A 825 17.13 8.09 -33.52
C ASN A 825 16.28 8.41 -34.77
N GLY A 826 16.50 7.68 -35.88
CA GLY A 826 15.71 7.80 -37.10
C GLY A 826 15.79 6.58 -38.01
N TYR A 827 15.02 6.59 -39.10
CA TYR A 827 15.16 5.61 -40.19
C TYR A 827 15.99 6.22 -41.31
N THR A 828 17.28 5.86 -41.36
CA THR A 828 18.24 6.32 -42.36
C THR A 828 18.95 5.11 -42.98
N ASN A 829 19.76 5.32 -44.01
CA ASN A 829 20.58 4.25 -44.57
C ASN A 829 21.58 3.68 -43.53
N VAL A 830 22.00 4.52 -42.59
CA VAL A 830 22.92 4.15 -41.52
C VAL A 830 22.20 3.30 -40.47
N THR A 831 21.06 3.76 -39.95
CA THR A 831 20.32 2.99 -38.92
C THR A 831 19.64 1.74 -39.44
N ASN A 832 19.39 1.66 -40.76
CA ASN A 832 18.93 0.44 -41.45
C ASN A 832 20.07 -0.50 -41.87
N PHE A 833 21.33 -0.17 -41.57
CA PHE A 833 22.51 -0.97 -41.91
C PHE A 833 22.68 -1.24 -43.42
N THR A 834 22.36 -0.24 -44.25
CA THR A 834 22.50 -0.31 -45.71
C THR A 834 23.58 0.64 -46.27
N SER A 835 24.22 1.48 -45.44
CA SER A 835 25.34 2.30 -45.89
C SER A 835 26.64 1.50 -45.97
N ALA A 836 27.29 1.56 -47.13
CA ALA A 836 28.60 0.96 -47.38
C ALA A 836 29.78 1.90 -47.06
N ASN A 837 29.52 3.13 -46.61
CA ASN A 837 30.55 4.12 -46.32
C ASN A 837 30.56 4.46 -44.84
N LYS A 838 31.65 4.08 -44.16
CA LYS A 838 31.92 4.35 -42.75
C LYS A 838 31.76 5.84 -42.38
N GLY A 839 32.15 6.74 -43.27
CA GLY A 839 32.07 8.19 -43.05
C GLY A 839 30.66 8.78 -43.05
N ASP A 840 29.63 8.00 -43.42
CA ASP A 840 28.25 8.47 -43.43
C ASP A 840 27.64 8.54 -42.02
N VAL A 841 28.23 7.84 -41.04
CA VAL A 841 27.68 7.71 -39.68
C VAL A 841 27.71 9.02 -38.92
N LYS A 842 26.54 9.41 -38.37
CA LYS A 842 26.40 10.56 -37.47
C LYS A 842 25.89 10.14 -36.10
N LEU A 843 26.53 10.65 -35.06
CA LEU A 843 26.17 10.42 -33.65
C LEU A 843 25.59 11.67 -32.97
N ASP A 844 25.12 12.63 -33.77
CA ASP A 844 24.54 13.92 -33.33
C ASP A 844 23.01 13.87 -33.14
N GLY A 845 22.44 12.66 -33.14
CA GLY A 845 21.01 12.42 -33.12
C GLY A 845 20.34 12.41 -34.49
N SER A 846 21.05 12.64 -35.61
CA SER A 846 20.44 12.51 -36.94
C SER A 846 20.31 11.06 -37.42
N ASP A 847 21.32 10.22 -37.15
CA ASP A 847 21.24 8.76 -37.32
C ASP A 847 21.11 8.08 -35.95
N PHE A 848 22.17 8.16 -35.16
CA PHE A 848 22.24 7.64 -33.80
C PHE A 848 22.46 8.77 -32.79
N GLU A 849 22.00 8.57 -31.56
CA GLU A 849 22.36 9.33 -30.37
C GLU A 849 23.49 8.58 -29.65
N SER A 850 24.56 9.28 -29.25
CA SER A 850 25.58 8.71 -28.36
C SER A 850 25.06 8.75 -26.92
N LEU A 851 24.99 7.58 -26.30
CA LEU A 851 24.56 7.39 -24.91
C LEU A 851 25.75 7.39 -23.95
N ASN A 852 26.90 6.88 -24.41
CA ASN A 852 28.14 6.89 -23.66
C ASN A 852 29.33 6.93 -24.64
N PRO A 853 30.18 7.97 -24.59
CA PRO A 853 30.05 9.17 -23.74
C PRO A 853 28.81 10.01 -24.07
N GLU A 854 28.00 10.36 -23.06
CA GLU A 854 26.74 11.12 -23.23
C GLU A 854 27.03 12.48 -23.90
N ASP A 855 26.36 12.76 -25.03
CA ASP A 855 26.42 14.02 -25.79
C ASP A 855 27.83 14.46 -26.28
N GLU A 856 28.86 13.63 -26.18
CA GLU A 856 30.27 13.94 -26.53
C GLU A 856 30.90 12.89 -27.45
N ALA A 857 30.22 12.57 -28.57
CA ALA A 857 30.65 11.53 -29.48
C ALA A 857 32.11 11.70 -29.98
N THR A 858 32.93 10.67 -29.78
CA THR A 858 34.35 10.68 -30.17
C THR A 858 34.56 10.19 -31.60
N ASP A 859 35.68 10.57 -32.23
CA ASP A 859 36.01 10.05 -33.57
C ASP A 859 36.26 8.54 -33.56
N ASP A 860 36.80 8.00 -32.47
CA ASP A 860 36.96 6.55 -32.27
C ASP A 860 35.61 5.82 -32.15
N GLU A 861 34.62 6.42 -31.48
CA GLU A 861 33.26 5.87 -31.40
C GLU A 861 32.59 5.89 -32.77
N LYS A 862 32.61 7.03 -33.48
CA LYS A 862 32.09 7.12 -34.86
C LYS A 862 32.73 6.08 -35.76
N SER A 863 34.04 5.88 -35.60
CA SER A 863 34.81 4.87 -36.31
C SER A 863 34.31 3.45 -35.98
N ALA A 864 34.14 3.10 -34.71
CA ALA A 864 33.63 1.80 -34.27
C ALA A 864 32.20 1.52 -34.79
N VAL A 865 31.30 2.50 -34.71
CA VAL A 865 29.93 2.38 -35.22
C VAL A 865 29.91 2.23 -36.74
N GLY A 866 30.72 3.03 -37.44
CA GLY A 866 30.85 2.93 -38.89
C GLY A 866 31.45 1.61 -39.36
N ASP A 867 32.33 0.98 -38.59
CA ASP A 867 32.81 -0.39 -38.88
C ASP A 867 31.68 -1.41 -38.76
N LEU A 868 30.87 -1.34 -37.70
CA LEU A 868 29.71 -2.21 -37.53
C LEU A 868 28.71 -2.04 -38.69
N VAL A 869 28.31 -0.79 -38.99
CA VAL A 869 27.34 -0.48 -40.06
C VAL A 869 27.84 -0.97 -41.42
N THR A 870 29.09 -0.66 -41.76
CA THR A 870 29.68 -1.03 -43.06
C THR A 870 29.84 -2.55 -43.17
N TRP A 871 30.25 -3.23 -42.09
CA TRP A 871 30.35 -4.69 -42.07
C TRP A 871 29.00 -5.36 -42.35
N VAL A 872 27.91 -4.93 -41.68
CA VAL A 872 26.56 -5.47 -41.96
C VAL A 872 26.14 -5.19 -43.40
N ALA A 873 26.45 -4.00 -43.93
CA ALA A 873 26.05 -3.59 -45.27
C ALA A 873 26.80 -4.32 -46.40
N THR A 874 28.07 -4.67 -46.20
CA THR A 874 28.99 -5.06 -47.29
C THR A 874 29.55 -6.47 -47.22
N SER A 875 29.53 -7.13 -46.06
CA SER A 875 30.01 -8.52 -45.93
C SER A 875 29.12 -9.49 -46.73
N SER A 876 29.70 -10.56 -47.31
CA SER A 876 28.91 -11.65 -47.89
C SER A 876 28.14 -12.40 -46.81
N ASP A 877 27.09 -13.15 -47.15
CA ASP A 877 26.30 -13.90 -46.17
C ASP A 877 27.11 -14.98 -45.45
N GLU A 878 28.07 -15.59 -46.13
CA GLU A 878 29.02 -16.53 -45.52
C GLU A 878 29.89 -15.83 -44.46
N ASN A 879 30.47 -14.67 -44.79
CA ASN A 879 31.32 -13.92 -43.87
C ASN A 879 30.51 -13.31 -42.73
N PHE A 880 29.31 -12.78 -43.00
CA PHE A 880 28.43 -12.27 -41.96
C PHE A 880 28.07 -13.36 -40.96
N LYS A 881 27.74 -14.57 -41.44
CA LYS A 881 27.44 -15.70 -40.55
C LYS A 881 28.67 -16.16 -39.76
N ALA A 882 29.84 -16.26 -40.42
CA ALA A 882 31.07 -16.73 -39.79
C ALA A 882 31.65 -15.72 -38.78
N ASP A 883 31.54 -14.43 -39.06
CA ASP A 883 32.13 -13.36 -38.26
C ASP A 883 31.14 -12.67 -37.33
N PHE A 884 29.86 -13.09 -37.30
CA PHE A 884 28.81 -12.45 -36.51
C PHE A 884 29.24 -12.19 -35.06
N GLU A 885 29.70 -13.24 -34.37
CA GLU A 885 30.09 -13.19 -32.96
C GLU A 885 31.37 -12.38 -32.68
N LYS A 886 32.07 -11.90 -33.72
CA LYS A 886 33.18 -10.94 -33.61
C LYS A 886 32.68 -9.49 -33.55
N HIS A 887 31.48 -9.22 -34.09
CA HIS A 887 30.93 -7.87 -34.22
C HIS A 887 29.66 -7.66 -33.38
N LEU A 888 28.81 -8.66 -33.24
CA LEU A 888 27.55 -8.61 -32.48
C LEU A 888 27.37 -9.90 -31.66
N ASP A 889 26.88 -9.78 -30.44
CA ASP A 889 26.45 -10.93 -29.65
C ASP A 889 25.15 -11.51 -30.23
N LEU A 890 25.18 -12.78 -30.65
CA LEU A 890 24.04 -13.40 -31.34
C LEU A 890 22.82 -13.53 -30.43
N LYS A 891 23.01 -13.84 -29.14
CA LYS A 891 21.90 -14.11 -28.22
C LYS A 891 21.11 -12.85 -27.91
N THR A 892 21.77 -11.75 -27.58
CA THR A 892 21.11 -10.46 -27.34
C THR A 892 20.44 -9.92 -28.61
N THR A 893 21.06 -10.11 -29.78
CA THR A 893 20.44 -9.74 -31.06
C THR A 893 19.18 -10.56 -31.36
N ILE A 894 19.20 -11.87 -31.09
CA ILE A 894 18.02 -12.75 -31.24
C ILE A 894 16.93 -12.38 -30.23
N ASP A 895 17.26 -12.17 -28.96
CA ASP A 895 16.30 -11.77 -27.92
C ASP A 895 15.63 -10.44 -28.29
N TYR A 896 16.39 -9.46 -28.78
CA TYR A 896 15.89 -8.20 -29.31
C TYR A 896 14.91 -8.42 -30.47
N PHE A 897 15.29 -9.23 -31.45
CA PHE A 897 14.48 -9.50 -32.64
C PHE A 897 13.16 -10.21 -32.31
N ILE A 898 13.21 -11.18 -31.39
CA ILE A 898 12.02 -11.89 -30.88
C ILE A 898 11.12 -10.91 -30.12
N LEU A 899 11.66 -10.14 -29.18
CA LEU A 899 10.89 -9.20 -28.36
C LEU A 899 10.17 -8.16 -29.23
N CYS A 900 10.87 -7.53 -30.18
CA CYS A 900 10.28 -6.51 -31.04
C CYS A 900 9.16 -7.07 -31.93
N ASN A 901 9.33 -8.28 -32.47
CA ASN A 901 8.27 -8.93 -33.24
C ASN A 901 7.09 -9.36 -32.35
N LEU A 902 7.35 -9.90 -31.16
CA LEU A 902 6.32 -10.31 -30.20
C LEU A 902 5.41 -9.14 -29.81
N LEU A 903 5.99 -7.96 -29.63
CA LEU A 903 5.28 -6.75 -29.25
C LEU A 903 4.70 -5.98 -30.44
N ALA A 904 4.95 -6.43 -31.67
CA ALA A 904 4.69 -5.66 -32.89
C ALA A 904 5.29 -4.24 -32.82
N SER A 905 6.49 -4.09 -32.27
CA SER A 905 7.16 -2.80 -32.09
C SER A 905 7.81 -2.35 -33.40
N ALA A 906 7.01 -1.75 -34.28
CA ALA A 906 7.47 -1.34 -35.61
C ALA A 906 8.55 -0.25 -35.54
N ASP A 907 8.52 0.65 -34.55
CA ASP A 907 9.50 1.76 -34.46
C ASP A 907 10.90 1.28 -34.06
N SER A 908 11.01 0.10 -33.43
CA SER A 908 12.25 -0.45 -32.86
C SER A 908 13.28 -0.98 -33.87
N PHE A 909 13.03 -0.94 -35.18
CA PHE A 909 13.96 -1.51 -36.18
C PHE A 909 14.87 -0.48 -36.85
N GLY A 910 14.77 0.78 -36.45
CA GLY A 910 15.65 1.87 -36.90
C GLY A 910 15.80 2.93 -35.81
N LYS A 911 14.71 3.17 -35.06
CA LYS A 911 14.70 3.95 -33.82
C LYS A 911 14.75 3.04 -32.60
N ASN A 912 15.16 3.57 -31.46
CA ASN A 912 15.13 2.92 -30.13
C ASN A 912 15.91 1.59 -30.02
N GLN A 913 16.68 1.22 -31.05
CA GLN A 913 17.67 0.14 -31.03
C GLN A 913 18.89 0.61 -30.26
N ILE A 914 19.18 0.00 -29.11
CA ILE A 914 20.36 0.31 -28.31
C ILE A 914 21.45 -0.71 -28.63
N PHE A 915 22.65 -0.21 -28.95
CA PHE A 915 23.86 -1.02 -29.10
C PHE A 915 24.88 -0.61 -28.04
N LEU A 916 25.40 -1.59 -27.32
CA LEU A 916 26.36 -1.42 -26.23
C LEU A 916 27.64 -2.18 -26.51
N SER A 917 28.81 -1.59 -26.24
CA SER A 917 30.10 -2.26 -26.42
C SER A 917 31.07 -1.94 -25.29
N TRP A 918 31.83 -2.95 -24.85
CA TRP A 918 32.88 -2.83 -23.83
C TRP A 918 34.29 -2.67 -24.44
N ASP A 919 34.47 -3.02 -25.70
CA ASP A 919 35.77 -2.95 -26.39
C ASP A 919 35.75 -2.02 -27.63
N GLY A 920 34.55 -1.67 -28.12
CA GLY A 920 34.34 -0.93 -29.36
C GLY A 920 34.41 -1.79 -30.62
N VAL A 921 34.36 -3.12 -30.46
CA VAL A 921 34.45 -4.09 -31.56
C VAL A 921 33.24 -5.00 -31.56
N LYS A 922 32.93 -5.63 -30.42
CA LYS A 922 31.73 -6.47 -30.25
C LYS A 922 30.62 -5.69 -29.56
N TRP A 923 29.43 -5.75 -30.14
CA TRP A 923 28.25 -5.01 -29.70
C TRP A 923 27.16 -5.95 -29.18
N PHE A 924 26.37 -5.47 -28.23
CA PHE A 924 25.24 -6.16 -27.60
C PHE A 924 23.99 -5.32 -27.80
N MET A 925 22.84 -5.97 -28.03
CA MET A 925 21.59 -5.26 -28.29
C MET A 925 20.70 -5.17 -27.04
N GLN A 926 20.04 -4.03 -26.89
CA GLN A 926 19.01 -3.77 -25.88
C GLN A 926 17.88 -2.96 -26.52
N ALA A 927 16.67 -3.02 -25.95
CA ALA A 927 15.51 -2.29 -26.47
C ALA A 927 14.98 -1.23 -25.50
N TYR A 928 14.31 -0.22 -26.05
CA TYR A 928 13.76 0.92 -25.32
C TYR A 928 12.48 1.45 -25.96
N ASP A 929 11.65 2.14 -25.17
CA ASP A 929 10.44 2.89 -25.58
C ASP A 929 9.41 2.04 -26.36
N PHE A 930 8.63 1.26 -25.61
CA PHE A 930 7.64 0.29 -26.09
C PHE A 930 6.18 0.73 -25.88
N ASP A 931 5.93 2.03 -25.76
CA ASP A 931 4.59 2.59 -25.61
C ASP A 931 3.71 2.41 -26.88
N SER A 932 4.33 2.32 -28.05
CA SER A 932 3.69 2.27 -29.37
C SER A 932 3.68 0.85 -29.96
N THR A 933 2.92 -0.05 -29.34
CA THR A 933 2.97 -1.50 -29.59
C THR A 933 1.59 -2.14 -29.67
N LEU A 934 1.54 -3.39 -30.19
CA LEU A 934 0.35 -4.24 -30.18
C LEU A 934 -0.90 -3.55 -30.78
N GLY A 935 -0.73 -2.97 -31.97
CA GLY A 935 -1.84 -2.42 -32.77
C GLY A 935 -2.21 -0.97 -32.46
N ILE A 936 -1.42 -0.23 -31.67
CA ILE A 936 -1.59 1.21 -31.41
C ILE A 936 -0.28 1.95 -31.76
N ASP A 937 -0.37 3.00 -32.57
CA ASP A 937 0.77 3.80 -33.00
C ASP A 937 1.12 4.94 -32.02
N TYR A 938 2.22 5.64 -32.32
CA TYR A 938 2.73 6.76 -31.52
C TYR A 938 1.76 7.95 -31.36
N ALA A 939 0.71 8.03 -32.19
CA ALA A 939 -0.33 9.06 -32.14
C ALA A 939 -1.62 8.54 -31.46
N GLY A 940 -1.63 7.29 -30.98
CA GLY A 940 -2.78 6.65 -30.38
C GLY A 940 -3.81 6.16 -31.40
N LYS A 941 -3.42 5.95 -32.66
CA LYS A 941 -4.31 5.38 -33.69
C LYS A 941 -4.11 3.88 -33.78
N ALA A 942 -5.20 3.17 -34.05
CA ALA A 942 -5.12 1.75 -34.39
C ALA A 942 -4.45 1.54 -35.75
N TYR A 943 -3.66 0.49 -35.86
CA TYR A 943 -3.10 0.01 -37.12
C TYR A 943 -3.27 -1.51 -37.25
N ASP A 944 -3.22 -2.01 -38.48
CA ASP A 944 -3.36 -3.43 -38.77
C ASP A 944 -2.17 -4.23 -38.24
N LEU A 945 -2.47 -5.29 -37.49
CA LEU A 945 -1.44 -6.13 -36.93
C LEU A 945 -0.62 -6.81 -38.04
N PRO A 946 0.71 -6.92 -37.89
CA PRO A 946 1.56 -7.58 -38.86
C PRO A 946 1.09 -8.98 -39.24
N THR A 947 1.20 -9.35 -40.52
CA THR A 947 0.92 -10.72 -41.02
C THR A 947 2.18 -11.51 -41.34
N LYS A 948 3.36 -10.91 -41.11
CA LYS A 948 4.70 -11.45 -41.34
C LYS A 948 5.67 -10.81 -40.36
N LEU A 949 6.90 -11.34 -40.26
CA LEU A 949 7.97 -10.69 -39.50
C LEU A 949 8.13 -9.22 -39.93
N ILE A 950 8.25 -8.34 -38.94
CA ILE A 950 8.55 -6.93 -39.13
C ILE A 950 10.05 -6.68 -38.92
N GLY A 951 10.52 -5.51 -39.35
CA GLY A 951 11.93 -5.13 -39.21
C GLY A 951 12.86 -5.64 -40.30
N THR A 952 12.43 -6.55 -41.19
CA THR A 952 13.25 -7.06 -42.29
C THR A 952 13.52 -6.04 -43.41
N GLY A 953 13.06 -4.80 -43.26
CA GLY A 953 13.51 -3.66 -44.07
C GLY A 953 14.89 -3.15 -43.65
N ASN A 954 15.28 -3.39 -42.40
CA ASN A 954 16.64 -3.17 -41.90
C ASN A 954 17.50 -4.40 -42.27
N ASN A 955 18.68 -4.14 -42.82
CA ASN A 955 19.55 -5.16 -43.38
C ASN A 955 20.14 -6.10 -42.32
N LEU A 956 20.42 -5.61 -41.11
CA LEU A 956 20.87 -6.44 -39.99
C LEU A 956 19.83 -7.53 -39.69
N PHE A 957 18.59 -7.12 -39.45
CA PHE A 957 17.51 -8.04 -39.07
C PHE A 957 17.03 -8.90 -40.23
N LYS A 958 17.09 -8.40 -41.47
CA LYS A 958 16.85 -9.19 -42.67
C LYS A 958 17.83 -10.37 -42.75
N ARG A 959 19.13 -10.10 -42.61
CA ARG A 959 20.17 -11.13 -42.69
C ARG A 959 20.13 -12.06 -41.48
N LEU A 960 19.84 -11.53 -40.28
CA LEU A 960 19.61 -12.32 -39.07
C LEU A 960 18.48 -13.35 -39.29
N ALA A 961 17.31 -12.89 -39.75
CA ALA A 961 16.16 -13.75 -40.00
C ALA A 961 16.43 -14.81 -41.08
N GLN A 962 17.26 -14.50 -42.08
CA GLN A 962 17.60 -15.44 -43.16
C GLN A 962 18.66 -16.47 -42.76
N LEU A 963 19.72 -16.03 -42.08
CA LEU A 963 20.93 -16.83 -41.87
C LEU A 963 20.95 -17.54 -40.50
N PHE A 964 20.18 -17.05 -39.53
CA PHE A 964 20.12 -17.56 -38.15
C PHE A 964 18.72 -18.03 -37.74
N ASN A 965 17.85 -18.39 -38.70
CA ASN A 965 16.48 -18.82 -38.41
C ASN A 965 16.42 -20.04 -37.47
N SER A 966 17.37 -20.97 -37.56
CA SER A 966 17.47 -22.13 -36.68
C SER A 966 17.70 -21.72 -35.22
N GLU A 967 18.59 -20.77 -35.00
CA GLU A 967 18.98 -20.24 -33.70
C GLU A 967 17.85 -19.39 -33.10
N ILE A 968 17.18 -18.57 -33.93
CA ILE A 968 15.98 -17.83 -33.53
C ILE A 968 14.87 -18.81 -33.13
N SER A 969 14.61 -19.84 -33.94
CA SER A 969 13.56 -20.82 -33.66
C SER A 969 13.85 -21.62 -32.38
N ALA A 970 15.11 -21.97 -32.14
CA ALA A 970 15.54 -22.64 -30.91
C ALA A 970 15.32 -21.75 -29.68
N ARG A 971 15.75 -20.48 -29.75
CA ARG A 971 15.55 -19.53 -28.65
C ARG A 971 14.07 -19.22 -28.41
N TYR A 972 13.28 -19.03 -29.47
CA TYR A 972 11.84 -18.85 -29.36
C TYR A 972 11.18 -20.08 -28.72
N THR A 973 11.55 -21.30 -29.13
CA THR A 973 11.05 -22.53 -28.52
C THR A 973 11.34 -22.60 -27.02
N GLU A 974 12.54 -22.21 -26.60
CA GLU A 974 12.92 -22.12 -25.19
C GLU A 974 12.03 -21.13 -24.42
N LEU A 975 11.87 -19.91 -24.95
CA LEU A 975 11.03 -18.88 -24.33
C LEU A 975 9.56 -19.34 -24.23
N ARG A 976 9.04 -20.03 -25.25
CA ARG A 976 7.64 -20.50 -25.29
C ARG A 976 7.29 -21.53 -24.22
N ALA A 977 8.27 -22.11 -23.53
CA ALA A 977 8.04 -22.96 -22.35
C ALA A 977 7.35 -22.21 -21.20
N TRP A 978 7.54 -20.89 -21.10
CA TRP A 978 6.94 -20.05 -20.05
C TRP A 978 6.26 -18.78 -20.61
N LEU A 979 6.83 -18.19 -21.66
CA LEU A 979 6.32 -16.99 -22.31
C LEU A 979 5.13 -17.37 -23.19
N ALA A 980 3.93 -17.36 -22.60
CA ALA A 980 2.67 -17.67 -23.25
C ALA A 980 1.77 -16.43 -23.37
N PRO A 981 0.77 -16.43 -24.28
CA PRO A 981 -0.21 -15.34 -24.34
C PRO A 981 -0.84 -15.04 -22.98
N ALA A 982 -1.17 -16.09 -22.21
CA ALA A 982 -1.74 -15.94 -20.87
C ALA A 982 -0.81 -15.21 -19.89
N TYR A 983 0.51 -15.40 -20.01
CA TYR A 983 1.51 -14.71 -19.19
C TYR A 983 1.54 -13.21 -19.50
N VAL A 984 1.64 -12.86 -20.78
CA VAL A 984 1.63 -11.46 -21.24
C VAL A 984 0.34 -10.77 -20.83
N LEU A 985 -0.81 -11.41 -21.09
CA LEU A 985 -2.13 -10.86 -20.75
C LEU A 985 -2.36 -10.73 -19.24
N LYS A 986 -1.74 -11.59 -18.43
CA LYS A 986 -1.77 -11.50 -16.98
C LYS A 986 -1.03 -10.23 -16.51
N LYS A 987 0.20 -10.00 -16.97
CA LYS A 987 0.95 -8.78 -16.60
C LYS A 987 0.21 -7.49 -16.96
N TYR A 988 -0.34 -7.42 -18.18
CA TYR A 988 -1.16 -6.28 -18.59
C TYR A 988 -2.40 -6.12 -17.71
N LYS A 989 -3.11 -7.22 -17.41
CA LYS A 989 -4.31 -7.17 -16.57
C LYS A 989 -3.99 -6.72 -15.15
N GLU A 990 -2.88 -7.18 -14.58
CA GLU A 990 -2.42 -6.78 -13.25
C GLU A 990 -2.13 -5.27 -13.22
N HIS A 991 -1.38 -4.74 -14.19
CA HIS A 991 -1.07 -3.31 -14.26
C HIS A 991 -2.30 -2.42 -14.49
N ILE A 992 -3.22 -2.82 -15.39
CA ILE A 992 -4.49 -2.11 -15.63
C ILE A 992 -5.36 -2.12 -14.36
N ASN A 993 -5.41 -3.25 -13.65
CA ASN A 993 -6.19 -3.38 -12.43
C ASN A 993 -5.58 -2.59 -11.27
N GLU A 994 -4.25 -2.47 -11.22
CA GLU A 994 -3.54 -1.62 -10.27
C GLU A 994 -3.97 -0.15 -10.42
N ILE A 995 -4.09 0.35 -11.66
CA ILE A 995 -4.64 1.69 -11.93
C ILE A 995 -6.10 1.77 -11.45
N GLY A 996 -6.94 0.80 -11.82
CA GLY A 996 -8.31 0.73 -11.34
C GLY A 996 -9.28 1.70 -12.02
N VAL A 997 -10.57 1.32 -12.03
CA VAL A 997 -11.63 2.01 -12.80
C VAL A 997 -11.81 3.48 -12.40
N GLY A 998 -11.68 3.80 -11.12
CA GLY A 998 -11.83 5.17 -10.61
C GLY A 998 -10.79 6.13 -11.20
N ASN A 999 -9.54 5.70 -11.24
CA ASN A 999 -8.44 6.51 -11.77
C ASN A 999 -8.51 6.69 -13.29
N TYR A 1000 -8.91 5.66 -14.04
CA TYR A 1000 -9.18 5.83 -15.48
C TYR A 1000 -10.29 6.85 -15.75
N LYS A 1001 -11.37 6.85 -14.95
CA LYS A 1001 -12.44 7.85 -15.10
C LYS A 1001 -11.92 9.28 -14.84
N LEU A 1002 -11.10 9.46 -13.80
CA LEU A 1002 -10.51 10.75 -13.47
C LEU A 1002 -9.51 11.22 -14.52
N GLU A 1003 -8.66 10.31 -15.01
CA GLU A 1003 -7.75 10.53 -16.14
C GLU A 1003 -8.52 11.03 -17.36
N PHE A 1004 -9.51 10.27 -17.83
CA PHE A 1004 -10.21 10.58 -19.07
C PHE A 1004 -11.21 11.73 -18.96
N ALA A 1005 -11.58 12.12 -17.73
CA ALA A 1005 -12.33 13.34 -17.48
C ALA A 1005 -11.44 14.60 -17.63
N LYS A 1006 -10.16 14.51 -17.25
CA LYS A 1006 -9.22 15.64 -17.40
C LYS A 1006 -8.53 15.66 -18.76
N TRP A 1007 -8.11 14.51 -19.26
CA TRP A 1007 -7.31 14.38 -20.48
C TRP A 1007 -8.06 13.60 -21.56
N ASN A 1008 -8.12 14.17 -22.76
CA ASN A 1008 -8.76 13.51 -23.90
C ASN A 1008 -7.77 12.61 -24.65
N ASN A 1009 -7.36 11.51 -24.01
CA ASN A 1009 -6.37 10.59 -24.58
C ASN A 1009 -6.86 10.03 -25.93
N PRO A 1010 -6.07 10.10 -27.02
CA PRO A 1010 -6.53 9.79 -28.37
C PRO A 1010 -7.03 8.35 -28.56
N SER A 1011 -6.45 7.39 -27.83
CA SER A 1011 -6.74 5.97 -27.98
C SER A 1011 -7.66 5.42 -26.88
N LYS A 1012 -8.21 6.24 -25.98
CA LYS A 1012 -8.98 5.78 -24.81
C LYS A 1012 -10.14 4.84 -25.14
N ASP A 1013 -10.78 5.04 -26.30
CA ASP A 1013 -11.94 4.25 -26.75
C ASP A 1013 -11.54 3.05 -27.64
N ILE A 1014 -10.27 2.98 -28.06
CA ILE A 1014 -9.75 2.01 -29.04
C ILE A 1014 -8.84 0.99 -28.35
N ALA A 1015 -7.88 1.49 -27.56
CA ALA A 1015 -6.89 0.73 -26.80
C ALA A 1015 -7.54 0.06 -25.58
N THR A 1016 -8.47 -0.87 -25.82
CA THR A 1016 -9.15 -1.63 -24.77
C THR A 1016 -8.38 -2.91 -24.44
N TYR A 1017 -8.64 -3.52 -23.27
CA TYR A 1017 -8.09 -4.84 -22.95
C TYR A 1017 -8.49 -5.92 -23.97
N LYS A 1018 -9.67 -5.78 -24.59
CA LYS A 1018 -10.10 -6.68 -25.67
C LYS A 1018 -9.21 -6.54 -26.91
N GLN A 1019 -8.97 -5.31 -27.37
CA GLN A 1019 -8.08 -5.03 -28.50
C GLN A 1019 -6.66 -5.58 -28.23
N LEU A 1020 -6.13 -5.33 -27.04
CA LEU A 1020 -4.83 -5.85 -26.61
C LEU A 1020 -4.80 -7.39 -26.63
N LYS A 1021 -5.84 -8.03 -26.08
CA LYS A 1021 -5.96 -9.49 -26.06
C LYS A 1021 -5.91 -10.08 -27.47
N ASP A 1022 -6.68 -9.50 -28.38
CA ASP A 1022 -6.71 -9.95 -29.78
C ASP A 1022 -5.34 -9.74 -30.44
N ALA A 1023 -4.67 -8.62 -30.15
CA ALA A 1023 -3.32 -8.33 -30.65
C ALA A 1023 -2.25 -9.31 -30.16
N VAL A 1024 -2.24 -9.62 -28.85
CA VAL A 1024 -1.30 -10.59 -28.27
C VAL A 1024 -1.52 -11.98 -28.87
N LEU A 1025 -2.77 -12.45 -28.91
CA LEU A 1025 -3.08 -13.77 -29.48
C LEU A 1025 -2.68 -13.87 -30.96
N HIS A 1026 -2.91 -12.79 -31.73
CA HIS A 1026 -2.48 -12.72 -33.12
C HIS A 1026 -0.96 -12.79 -33.28
N GLN A 1027 -0.19 -12.01 -32.50
CA GLN A 1027 1.27 -12.03 -32.59
C GLN A 1027 1.86 -13.39 -32.22
N PHE A 1028 1.40 -14.01 -31.13
CA PHE A 1028 1.84 -15.36 -30.79
C PHE A 1028 1.46 -16.37 -31.88
N SER A 1029 0.25 -16.31 -32.43
CA SER A 1029 -0.15 -17.21 -33.52
C SER A 1029 0.73 -17.03 -34.76
N LEU A 1030 1.09 -15.80 -35.11
CA LEU A 1030 1.98 -15.51 -36.23
C LEU A 1030 3.38 -16.11 -35.99
N LEU A 1031 3.97 -15.84 -34.82
CA LEU A 1031 5.33 -16.26 -34.50
C LEU A 1031 5.43 -17.77 -34.26
N ASP A 1032 4.42 -18.40 -33.65
CA ASP A 1032 4.32 -19.86 -33.53
C ASP A 1032 4.28 -20.51 -34.93
N GLN A 1033 3.61 -19.89 -35.92
CA GLN A 1033 3.61 -20.40 -37.30
C GLN A 1033 4.97 -20.27 -38.00
N ILE A 1034 5.79 -19.28 -37.63
CA ILE A 1034 7.08 -19.00 -38.27
C ILE A 1034 8.20 -19.82 -37.62
N TRP A 1035 8.22 -19.94 -36.29
CA TRP A 1035 9.36 -20.45 -35.54
C TRP A 1035 9.12 -21.78 -34.80
N LEU A 1036 7.86 -22.22 -34.61
CA LEU A 1036 7.56 -23.52 -33.98
C LEU A 1036 7.11 -24.61 -34.95
N LYS A 1037 6.84 -24.27 -36.22
CA LYS A 1037 6.51 -25.29 -37.23
C LYS A 1037 7.77 -26.03 -37.66
N LYS A 1038 7.79 -27.34 -37.38
CA LYS A 1038 8.66 -28.33 -38.04
C LYS A 1038 8.08 -28.75 -39.37
#